data_AF-A0A8B9KB70-F1
#
_entry.id   AF-A0A8B9KB70-F1
#
_cell.length_a   1.000
_cell.length_b   1.000
_cell.length_c   1.000
_cell.angle_alpha   90.00
_cell.angle_beta   90.00
_cell.angle_gamma   90.00
#
_symmetry.space_group_name_H-M   'P 1'
#
loop_
_entity.id
_entity.type
_entity.pdbx_description
1 polymer ?
#
loop_
_entity_poly.entity_id
_entity_poly.type
_entity_poly.pdbx_seq_one_letter_code
_entity_poly.pdbx_strand_id
1 'polypeptide(L)'
;MTFFKSSQNNTLLILLSERLLLPCRLLKNTFYSDAVRYSNCPDQDLTLRNWNPGQNPKKAVVVGSGERLRLASSATLQSLTILSGGSVVFADNKDGSKNITLQTRHVLIDDGGSLHIGGPKCRYRSRATITLVGRSDDASIAEVPVFGRKFVGVRAGGTLELHGVARPSWTFLTRTVPASGLATGGYAFQKNFSRGINLRVLDQDTGTMLTDERFDTHDSLNDSRRLGQQLRSLPPGRIVALAVGDSAVKSLLEETKKTIQELLGSSYVNDLKYRQAWALVAVVGGGNGSCTEDTREHENHDTGGRALAQRDFVTVDGVRFSVTAYSEWRNGFPISGFQVDAVDQVVLNLQDDVSSWRAGERIVVASTDYSMHQAEEFTLLPCPHCTKRQVRIRGHLPLGEKLGGGCLLVSVRLLIHWLVTMLSVRDTVGYDTLGHCFFLEDGIEQRNTFFHNLGLVTRPGTILPTDRNDTMCTEIRDRVYKGYNPSPATECKAVSTFWIANPNNNLINNAAAGFSLYLLLLTLCFRFRPHEDSDPTKPRVAALIDTLISFKNNDLGAWIRGGDIIIQNSGFADNGVGLSFASDGSYPKDVGSSQEVSESLFVGESKNRGSNGGQNKYWGVGGVDGKMRTLPRNKTFPIRGFQIYDGPVRLLQSTFKSYMPTSDRFTSAVGFNLKNVWQLTPRNNLSSLSFLPSVTLRAFFGRPGQWFEENDLDGDKNSIFHDLDGSVSGYPDTYVARADNFLIRHPECVLMPQWNGCVCSGRYAQVYIKTTGVPNLSLSIIRDEYPDRPMVLRGINSQAAPSQQYQPVLMMSKSYTLHWNGQAPREIVLSLANFDVGDWALLGLCYPPDTVFQVMSDIYNRQTGVFDGIEDYGTVSSLDDLEKRALDRKYFFDKSTG
;
A
#
# COMPACT_ATOMS: atom_id res chain seq x y z
N MET A 1 -1.34 -14.41 -11.36
CA MET A 1 -0.02 -14.28 -10.72
C MET A 1 0.68 -15.64 -10.80
N THR A 2 0.94 -16.11 -12.02
CA THR A 2 1.51 -17.46 -12.27
C THR A 2 3.01 -17.42 -12.56
N PHE A 3 3.67 -16.27 -12.34
CA PHE A 3 5.08 -16.06 -12.70
C PHE A 3 6.08 -16.41 -11.58
N PHE A 4 5.64 -16.81 -10.38
CA PHE A 4 6.55 -17.15 -9.28
C PHE A 4 7.12 -18.58 -9.30
N LYS A 5 7.07 -19.29 -10.44
CA LYS A 5 7.84 -20.54 -10.63
C LYS A 5 8.28 -20.69 -12.07
N SER A 6 9.52 -20.29 -12.36
CA SER A 6 10.27 -20.74 -13.54
C SER A 6 11.75 -20.36 -13.42
N SER A 7 12.53 -21.15 -12.69
CA SER A 7 13.91 -21.45 -13.07
C SER A 7 14.33 -22.78 -12.42
N GLN A 8 14.32 -23.84 -13.23
CA GLN A 8 15.08 -25.05 -12.94
C GLN A 8 16.38 -25.01 -13.74
N ASN A 9 17.43 -25.52 -13.09
CA ASN A 9 18.74 -25.93 -13.59
C ASN A 9 19.77 -24.81 -13.80
N ASN A 10 20.60 -24.59 -12.78
CA ASN A 10 22.02 -24.89 -12.91
C ASN A 10 22.65 -25.22 -11.55
N THR A 11 23.36 -26.33 -11.54
CA THR A 11 24.17 -26.90 -10.46
C THR A 11 25.28 -25.93 -10.06
N LEU A 12 25.39 -25.57 -8.78
CA LEU A 12 26.66 -25.14 -8.20
C LEU A 12 26.83 -25.72 -6.79
N LEU A 13 27.95 -26.43 -6.64
CA LEU A 13 28.49 -27.08 -5.46
C LEU A 13 28.49 -26.17 -4.22
N ILE A 14 27.95 -26.67 -3.10
CA ILE A 14 28.25 -26.15 -1.77
C ILE A 14 29.45 -26.96 -1.22
N LEU A 15 30.62 -26.32 -1.17
CA LEU A 15 31.74 -26.76 -0.35
C LEU A 15 31.54 -26.23 1.07
N LEU A 16 31.03 -27.08 1.97
CA LEU A 16 31.11 -26.87 3.42
C LEU A 16 32.49 -27.35 3.88
N SER A 17 33.30 -26.46 4.44
CA SER A 17 34.51 -26.85 5.15
C SER A 17 34.19 -27.10 6.63
N GLU A 18 34.31 -28.37 7.02
CA GLU A 18 34.38 -28.83 8.40
C GLU A 18 35.79 -28.58 8.99
N ARG A 19 35.83 -28.27 10.30
CA ARG A 19 36.76 -28.74 11.37
C ARG A 19 36.69 -27.70 12.51
N LEU A 20 36.56 -28.03 13.79
CA LEU A 20 37.15 -29.13 14.55
C LEU A 20 36.18 -29.79 15.54
N LEU A 21 36.20 -31.12 15.53
CA LEU A 21 35.91 -32.01 16.66
C LEU A 21 37.24 -32.35 17.36
N LEU A 22 37.21 -32.57 18.68
CA LEU A 22 37.95 -33.67 19.32
C LEU A 22 37.23 -34.10 20.62
N PRO A 23 37.36 -35.39 21.05
CA PRO A 23 36.33 -36.14 21.75
C PRO A 23 36.75 -36.62 23.15
N CYS A 24 35.81 -37.13 23.95
CA CYS A 24 36.14 -38.14 24.95
C CYS A 24 34.98 -39.13 25.19
N ARG A 25 35.37 -40.34 25.60
CA ARG A 25 34.75 -41.66 25.36
C ARG A 25 33.60 -42.04 26.31
N LEU A 26 32.67 -42.81 25.73
CA LEU A 26 31.99 -44.04 26.22
C LEU A 26 31.88 -44.32 27.73
N LEU A 27 30.63 -44.52 28.18
CA LEU A 27 30.25 -45.64 29.06
C LEU A 27 28.82 -46.11 28.71
N LYS A 28 28.65 -47.43 28.61
CA LYS A 28 27.45 -48.16 28.18
C LYS A 28 26.43 -48.33 29.32
N ASN A 29 25.16 -48.37 28.90
CA ASN A 29 24.00 -49.11 29.44
C ASN A 29 23.76 -49.18 30.95
N THR A 30 22.61 -48.64 31.37
CA THR A 30 21.67 -49.33 32.27
C THR A 30 20.23 -48.97 31.88
N PHE A 31 19.41 -50.02 31.77
CA PHE A 31 17.96 -50.00 31.55
C PHE A 31 17.22 -49.05 32.52
N TYR A 32 16.32 -48.21 32.01
CA TYR A 32 15.17 -47.72 32.76
C TYR A 32 13.99 -47.41 31.82
N SER A 33 12.96 -48.25 31.95
CA SER A 33 11.52 -48.09 31.66
C SER A 33 11.03 -47.10 30.59
N ASP A 34 10.21 -47.63 29.69
CA ASP A 34 9.25 -46.95 28.81
C ASP A 34 8.31 -45.97 29.54
N ALA A 35 8.78 -44.76 29.80
CA ALA A 35 7.95 -43.65 30.28
C ALA A 35 8.51 -42.27 29.90
N VAL A 36 8.86 -42.04 28.63
CA VAL A 36 8.99 -40.66 28.12
C VAL A 36 7.62 -40.16 27.66
N ARG A 37 6.77 -39.81 28.64
CA ARG A 37 5.54 -39.02 28.43
C ARG A 37 5.94 -37.59 28.09
N TYR A 38 5.43 -37.07 26.96
CA TYR A 38 5.31 -35.64 26.58
C TYR A 38 5.97 -34.62 27.53
N SER A 39 7.25 -34.28 27.29
CA SER A 39 7.97 -33.21 28.00
C SER A 39 8.14 -31.99 27.06
N ASN A 40 7.65 -30.77 27.29
CA ASN A 40 6.92 -30.16 28.40
C ASN A 40 6.01 -29.09 27.77
N CYS A 41 4.69 -29.29 27.76
CA CYS A 41 3.78 -28.20 27.41
C CYS A 41 3.69 -27.23 28.60
N PRO A 42 3.72 -25.90 28.39
CA PRO A 42 3.75 -24.94 29.49
C PRO A 42 2.62 -25.16 30.51
N ASP A 43 1.42 -25.53 30.04
CA ASP A 43 0.24 -25.73 30.89
C ASP A 43 0.20 -27.07 31.64
N GLN A 44 1.13 -27.97 31.33
CA GLN A 44 1.28 -29.29 31.96
C GLN A 44 2.40 -29.31 33.01
N ASP A 45 3.03 -28.17 33.25
CA ASP A 45 4.01 -28.02 34.33
C ASP A 45 3.35 -28.29 35.68
N LEU A 46 3.85 -29.33 36.37
CA LEU A 46 3.33 -29.81 37.66
C LEU A 46 3.53 -28.79 38.79
N THR A 47 4.39 -27.79 38.59
CA THR A 47 4.60 -26.71 39.57
C THR A 47 3.49 -25.64 39.51
N LEU A 48 2.64 -25.67 38.48
CA LEU A 48 1.54 -24.72 38.34
C LEU A 48 0.38 -25.06 39.28
N ARG A 49 -0.12 -24.04 39.98
CA ARG A 49 -1.36 -24.11 40.76
C ARG A 49 -2.54 -23.67 39.91
N ASN A 50 -3.61 -24.45 39.90
CA ASN A 50 -4.85 -24.06 39.20
C ASN A 50 -5.40 -22.75 39.76
N TRP A 51 -5.75 -21.83 38.87
CA TRP A 51 -6.20 -20.49 39.19
C TRP A 51 -7.52 -20.17 38.48
N ASN A 52 -8.55 -19.87 39.28
CA ASN A 52 -9.90 -19.52 38.83
C ASN A 52 -10.36 -18.24 39.56
N PRO A 53 -9.91 -17.06 39.11
CA PRO A 53 -10.14 -15.81 39.85
C PRO A 53 -11.59 -15.30 39.78
N GLY A 54 -12.42 -15.87 38.91
CA GLY A 54 -13.82 -15.48 38.74
C GLY A 54 -14.01 -14.12 38.05
N GLN A 55 -15.18 -13.52 38.25
CA GLN A 55 -15.60 -12.29 37.59
C GLN A 55 -15.63 -11.14 38.60
N ASN A 56 -14.53 -10.41 38.74
CA ASN A 56 -14.41 -9.27 39.65
C ASN A 56 -13.68 -8.08 39.00
N PRO A 57 -14.41 -7.14 38.35
CA PRO A 57 -13.82 -6.02 37.62
C PRO A 57 -13.16 -4.96 38.52
N LYS A 58 -13.29 -5.07 39.86
CA LYS A 58 -12.67 -4.17 40.85
C LYS A 58 -11.39 -4.75 41.47
N LYS A 59 -11.05 -6.01 41.18
CA LYS A 59 -9.89 -6.67 41.78
C LYS A 59 -8.67 -6.52 40.89
N ALA A 60 -7.66 -5.79 41.36
CA ALA A 60 -6.31 -5.83 40.83
C ALA A 60 -5.60 -7.10 41.33
N VAL A 61 -4.92 -7.82 40.45
CA VAL A 61 -4.17 -9.04 40.79
C VAL A 61 -2.70 -8.81 40.51
N VAL A 62 -1.86 -9.15 41.49
CA VAL A 62 -0.40 -9.19 41.35
C VAL A 62 0.04 -10.64 41.55
N VAL A 63 0.83 -11.17 40.62
CA VAL A 63 1.44 -12.51 40.66
C VAL A 63 2.93 -12.32 40.84
N GLY A 64 3.45 -12.68 42.01
CA GLY A 64 4.82 -12.41 42.43
C GLY A 64 5.71 -13.65 42.50
N SER A 65 6.82 -13.52 43.24
CA SER A 65 7.83 -14.58 43.41
C SER A 65 7.23 -15.87 43.98
N GLY A 66 7.57 -17.01 43.36
CA GLY A 66 7.08 -18.33 43.73
C GLY A 66 5.65 -18.65 43.29
N GLU A 67 4.92 -17.68 42.72
CA GLU A 67 3.55 -17.88 42.23
C GLU A 67 3.57 -18.31 40.76
N ARG A 68 3.26 -19.58 40.51
CA ARG A 68 3.10 -20.15 39.17
C ARG A 68 1.65 -20.60 39.02
N LEU A 69 0.86 -19.86 38.25
CA LEU A 69 -0.58 -20.00 38.16
C LEU A 69 -1.02 -20.51 36.79
N ARG A 70 -1.90 -21.52 36.78
CA ARG A 70 -2.57 -22.02 35.58
C ARG A 70 -3.98 -21.45 35.51
N LEU A 71 -4.21 -20.48 34.63
CA LEU A 71 -5.54 -19.92 34.41
C LEU A 71 -6.46 -21.00 33.80
N ALA A 72 -7.38 -21.52 34.60
CA ALA A 72 -8.19 -22.68 34.24
C ALA A 72 -9.61 -22.34 33.78
N SER A 73 -10.07 -21.11 34.01
CA SER A 73 -11.38 -20.59 33.61
C SER A 73 -11.32 -19.13 33.15
N SER A 74 -12.34 -18.68 32.40
CA SER A 74 -12.51 -17.27 32.07
C SER A 74 -12.59 -16.38 33.32
N ALA A 75 -12.09 -15.15 33.20
CA ALA A 75 -11.88 -14.23 34.30
C ALA A 75 -12.14 -12.78 33.89
N THR A 76 -12.65 -11.98 34.83
CA THR A 76 -12.69 -10.51 34.69
C THR A 76 -11.98 -9.90 35.88
N LEU A 77 -10.98 -9.06 35.62
CA LEU A 77 -10.12 -8.41 36.62
C LEU A 77 -10.07 -6.90 36.36
N GLN A 78 -9.70 -6.10 37.37
CA GLN A 78 -9.34 -4.69 37.15
C GLN A 78 -8.03 -4.60 36.36
N SER A 79 -6.99 -5.29 36.83
CA SER A 79 -5.66 -5.38 36.21
C SER A 79 -4.98 -6.70 36.58
N LEU A 80 -4.02 -7.13 35.76
CA LEU A 80 -3.15 -8.26 36.04
C LEU A 80 -1.69 -7.81 35.92
N THR A 81 -0.94 -7.86 37.01
CA THR A 81 0.50 -7.60 37.03
C THR A 81 1.26 -8.88 37.38
N ILE A 82 2.26 -9.25 36.58
CA ILE A 82 3.10 -10.44 36.78
C ILE A 82 4.54 -9.96 36.95
N LEU A 83 5.13 -10.19 38.13
CA LEU A 83 6.43 -9.63 38.51
C LEU A 83 7.27 -10.59 39.35
N SER A 84 8.54 -10.28 39.54
CA SER A 84 9.52 -11.00 40.36
C SER A 84 9.56 -12.50 40.11
N GLY A 85 9.57 -12.91 38.84
CA GLY A 85 9.61 -14.32 38.42
C GLY A 85 8.27 -15.07 38.50
N GLY A 86 7.16 -14.39 38.83
CA GLY A 86 5.82 -14.96 38.79
C GLY A 86 5.43 -15.43 37.39
N SER A 87 4.56 -16.43 37.28
CA SER A 87 4.17 -17.00 35.99
C SER A 87 2.68 -17.25 35.89
N VAL A 88 2.07 -16.87 34.77
CA VAL A 88 0.69 -17.20 34.43
C VAL A 88 0.66 -17.97 33.12
N VAL A 89 -0.01 -19.12 33.11
CA VAL A 89 -0.12 -19.98 31.94
C VAL A 89 -1.60 -20.29 31.66
N PHE A 90 -2.05 -20.07 30.42
CA PHE A 90 -3.41 -20.44 30.03
C PHE A 90 -3.54 -21.96 29.92
N ALA A 91 -4.56 -22.53 30.57
CA ALA A 91 -4.83 -23.95 30.47
C ALA A 91 -5.34 -24.30 29.06
N ASP A 92 -4.86 -25.41 28.51
CA ASP A 92 -5.36 -25.96 27.24
C ASP A 92 -5.85 -27.41 27.45
N ASN A 93 -6.45 -27.99 26.41
CA ASN A 93 -6.78 -29.41 26.34
C ASN A 93 -6.47 -30.00 24.96
N LYS A 94 -6.33 -31.33 24.91
CA LYS A 94 -5.91 -32.04 23.70
C LYS A 94 -6.90 -31.87 22.54
N ASP A 95 -8.18 -31.73 22.85
CA ASP A 95 -9.30 -31.56 21.92
C ASP A 95 -9.56 -30.10 21.51
N GLY A 96 -8.91 -29.11 22.15
CA GLY A 96 -9.03 -27.70 21.79
C GLY A 96 -10.39 -27.07 22.14
N SER A 97 -11.10 -27.61 23.12
CA SER A 97 -12.43 -27.13 23.54
C SER A 97 -12.39 -26.15 24.73
N LYS A 98 -11.21 -25.94 25.34
CA LYS A 98 -11.05 -25.13 26.55
C LYS A 98 -10.89 -23.64 26.25
N ASN A 99 -12.00 -23.01 25.89
CA ASN A 99 -12.01 -21.58 25.57
C ASN A 99 -11.91 -20.74 26.86
N ILE A 100 -10.95 -19.81 26.90
CA ILE A 100 -10.67 -18.96 28.06
C ILE A 100 -10.68 -17.49 27.62
N THR A 101 -11.48 -16.68 28.32
CA THR A 101 -11.56 -15.23 28.13
C THR A 101 -11.08 -14.51 29.38
N LEU A 102 -10.05 -13.67 29.24
CA LEU A 102 -9.57 -12.76 30.28
C LEU A 102 -9.99 -11.32 29.92
N GLN A 103 -10.92 -10.74 30.67
CA GLN A 103 -11.28 -9.33 30.55
C GLN A 103 -10.52 -8.53 31.62
N THR A 104 -9.78 -7.51 31.22
CA THR A 104 -8.99 -6.70 32.16
C THR A 104 -8.70 -5.31 31.59
N ARG A 105 -8.32 -4.32 32.41
CA ARG A 105 -7.89 -3.02 31.87
C ARG A 105 -6.52 -3.09 31.24
N HIS A 106 -5.58 -3.73 31.93
CA HIS A 106 -4.22 -3.96 31.44
C HIS A 106 -3.61 -5.23 32.00
N VAL A 107 -2.65 -5.78 31.25
CA VAL A 107 -1.72 -6.81 31.70
C VAL A 107 -0.31 -6.24 31.68
N LEU A 108 0.36 -6.21 32.82
CA LEU A 108 1.76 -5.76 32.94
C LEU A 108 2.65 -6.95 33.32
N ILE A 109 3.68 -7.21 32.54
CA ILE A 109 4.68 -8.25 32.78
C ILE A 109 6.01 -7.54 33.01
N ASP A 110 6.57 -7.67 34.21
CA ASP A 110 7.75 -6.94 34.66
C ASP A 110 8.69 -7.87 35.44
N ASP A 111 9.94 -7.46 35.66
CA ASP A 111 10.87 -8.08 36.61
C ASP A 111 10.91 -9.63 36.58
N GLY A 112 11.21 -10.22 35.42
CA GLY A 112 11.30 -11.69 35.27
C GLY A 112 9.95 -12.43 35.21
N GLY A 113 8.82 -11.72 35.30
CA GLY A 113 7.49 -12.30 35.18
C GLY A 113 7.22 -12.91 33.79
N SER A 114 6.32 -13.90 33.71
CA SER A 114 5.97 -14.54 32.44
C SER A 114 4.49 -14.81 32.22
N LEU A 115 4.04 -14.60 30.98
CA LEU A 115 2.71 -14.99 30.50
C LEU A 115 2.84 -15.92 29.29
N HIS A 116 2.30 -17.13 29.41
CA HIS A 116 2.32 -18.13 28.34
C HIS A 116 0.93 -18.53 27.87
N ILE A 117 0.73 -18.53 26.55
CA ILE A 117 -0.42 -19.14 25.86
C ILE A 117 0.13 -20.10 24.82
N GLY A 118 0.30 -21.36 25.22
CA GLY A 118 1.01 -22.37 24.44
C GLY A 118 2.54 -22.17 24.47
N GLY A 119 3.24 -23.04 23.76
CA GLY A 119 4.69 -23.04 23.60
C GLY A 119 5.10 -23.42 22.17
N PRO A 120 6.36 -23.20 21.77
CA PRO A 120 6.80 -23.42 20.39
C PRO A 120 6.62 -24.88 19.94
N LYS A 121 6.86 -25.83 20.86
CA LYS A 121 6.65 -27.29 20.66
C LYS A 121 5.24 -27.77 21.06
N CYS A 122 4.48 -26.95 21.78
CA CYS A 122 3.15 -27.28 22.31
C CYS A 122 2.17 -26.15 21.99
N ARG A 123 1.69 -26.11 20.74
CA ARG A 123 0.79 -25.07 20.27
C ARG A 123 -0.56 -25.12 20.99
N TYR A 124 -1.05 -23.95 21.40
CA TYR A 124 -2.36 -23.77 22.00
C TYR A 124 -3.45 -24.08 20.98
N ARG A 125 -4.34 -25.02 21.31
CA ARG A 125 -5.39 -25.56 20.43
C ARG A 125 -6.74 -24.91 20.64
N SER A 126 -7.04 -24.51 21.88
CA SER A 126 -8.30 -23.85 22.22
C SER A 126 -8.34 -22.38 21.80
N ARG A 127 -9.46 -21.69 22.05
CA ARG A 127 -9.57 -20.23 21.83
C ARG A 127 -9.25 -19.44 23.11
N ALA A 128 -8.14 -18.71 23.10
CA ALA A 128 -7.81 -17.72 24.13
C ALA A 128 -8.23 -16.32 23.68
N THR A 129 -8.90 -15.55 24.54
CA THR A 129 -9.30 -14.16 24.26
C THR A 129 -8.87 -13.27 25.41
N ILE A 130 -8.09 -12.23 25.14
CA ILE A 130 -7.80 -11.16 26.11
C ILE A 130 -8.56 -9.92 25.65
N THR A 131 -9.51 -9.47 26.45
CA THR A 131 -10.31 -8.26 26.17
C THR A 131 -9.85 -7.14 27.08
N LEU A 132 -9.21 -6.13 26.48
CA LEU A 132 -8.82 -4.92 27.21
C LEU A 132 -10.02 -3.96 27.31
N VAL A 133 -10.37 -3.54 28.54
CA VAL A 133 -11.49 -2.63 28.84
C VAL A 133 -11.01 -1.30 29.43
N GLY A 134 -11.83 -0.25 29.36
CA GLY A 134 -11.50 1.08 29.90
C GLY A 134 -11.24 2.13 28.83
N ARG A 135 -11.23 3.41 29.26
CA ARG A 135 -11.03 4.61 28.43
C ARG A 135 -9.67 5.24 28.70
N SER A 136 -9.10 5.92 27.70
CA SER A 136 -7.80 6.60 27.84
C SER A 136 -7.86 7.85 28.74
N ASP A 137 -9.03 8.47 28.88
CA ASP A 137 -9.30 9.70 29.64
C ASP A 137 -9.84 9.46 31.06
N ASP A 138 -9.90 8.20 31.50
CA ASP A 138 -10.40 7.82 32.82
C ASP A 138 -9.40 8.21 33.91
N ALA A 139 -9.51 9.45 34.41
CA ALA A 139 -8.66 10.02 35.45
C ALA A 139 -8.76 9.31 36.81
N SER A 140 -9.77 8.46 37.02
CA SER A 140 -9.88 7.63 38.22
C SER A 140 -8.84 6.50 38.26
N ILE A 141 -8.19 6.23 37.12
CA ILE A 141 -7.18 5.18 36.99
C ILE A 141 -5.81 5.84 36.79
N ALA A 142 -4.89 5.49 37.68
CA ALA A 142 -3.49 5.87 37.54
C ALA A 142 -2.92 5.30 36.23
N GLU A 143 -2.23 6.15 35.50
CA GLU A 143 -1.53 5.75 34.29
C GLU A 143 -0.30 4.94 34.65
N VAL A 144 -0.04 3.84 33.94
CA VAL A 144 1.24 3.16 34.02
C VAL A 144 2.20 3.93 33.13
N PRO A 145 3.32 4.45 33.65
CA PRO A 145 4.29 5.18 32.85
C PRO A 145 4.66 4.40 31.59
N VAL A 146 4.76 5.11 30.46
CA VAL A 146 5.01 4.58 29.10
C VAL A 146 3.83 3.84 28.46
N PHE A 147 3.14 2.97 29.20
CA PHE A 147 2.11 2.08 28.62
C PHE A 147 0.70 2.66 28.60
N GLY A 148 0.42 3.69 29.40
CA GLY A 148 -0.91 4.28 29.50
C GLY A 148 -1.84 3.52 30.43
N ARG A 149 -3.13 3.47 30.10
CA ARG A 149 -4.19 2.87 30.94
C ARG A 149 -4.76 1.54 30.40
N LYS A 150 -4.48 1.21 29.14
CA LYS A 150 -5.07 0.07 28.42
C LYS A 150 -4.05 -0.62 27.50
N PHE A 151 -3.47 -1.72 27.96
CA PHE A 151 -2.35 -2.38 27.26
C PHE A 151 -2.14 -3.83 27.69
N VAL A 152 -1.40 -4.59 26.87
CA VAL A 152 -0.60 -5.74 27.32
C VAL A 152 0.85 -5.32 27.15
N GLY A 153 1.61 -5.26 28.23
CA GLY A 153 2.91 -4.58 28.27
C GLY A 153 3.95 -5.47 28.92
N VAL A 154 5.12 -5.52 28.31
CA VAL A 154 6.27 -6.30 28.78
C VAL A 154 7.41 -5.31 29.01
N ARG A 155 7.90 -5.25 30.25
CA ARG A 155 9.10 -4.49 30.63
C ARG A 155 10.34 -5.37 30.56
N ALA A 156 11.51 -4.75 30.72
CA ALA A 156 12.79 -5.44 30.70
C ALA A 156 12.80 -6.65 31.65
N GLY A 157 13.26 -7.80 31.15
CA GLY A 157 13.28 -9.08 31.87
C GLY A 157 11.96 -9.85 31.85
N GLY A 158 10.84 -9.27 31.45
CA GLY A 158 9.56 -9.96 31.31
C GLY A 158 9.50 -10.87 30.06
N THR A 159 8.64 -11.88 30.08
CA THR A 159 8.43 -12.82 28.96
C THR A 159 6.96 -12.93 28.56
N LEU A 160 6.65 -12.75 27.28
CA LEU A 160 5.31 -12.99 26.71
C LEU A 160 5.43 -13.98 25.55
N GLU A 161 4.81 -15.15 25.70
CA GLU A 161 4.83 -16.21 24.67
C GLU A 161 3.42 -16.57 24.24
N LEU A 162 3.14 -16.39 22.94
CA LEU A 162 1.83 -16.64 22.33
C LEU A 162 2.00 -17.56 21.12
N HIS A 163 1.65 -18.84 21.26
CA HIS A 163 1.84 -19.84 20.22
C HIS A 163 0.55 -20.62 19.93
N GLY A 164 -0.19 -20.16 18.92
CA GLY A 164 -1.35 -20.88 18.37
C GLY A 164 -0.96 -21.99 17.40
N VAL A 165 -1.95 -22.79 16.99
CA VAL A 165 -1.83 -23.82 15.95
C VAL A 165 -1.26 -23.22 14.66
N ALA A 166 -0.24 -23.87 14.09
CA ALA A 166 0.34 -23.45 12.82
C ALA A 166 -0.66 -23.68 11.67
N ARG A 167 -1.01 -22.60 10.98
CA ARG A 167 -1.83 -22.59 9.77
C ARG A 167 -1.49 -21.34 8.95
N PRO A 168 -1.71 -21.35 7.62
CA PRO A 168 -1.61 -20.12 6.84
C PRO A 168 -2.62 -19.10 7.38
N SER A 169 -2.11 -17.98 7.89
CA SER A 169 -2.93 -16.90 8.45
C SER A 169 -3.57 -16.02 7.37
N TRP A 170 -2.98 -16.01 6.18
CA TRP A 170 -3.48 -15.31 5.00
C TRP A 170 -2.93 -15.96 3.72
N THR A 171 -3.54 -15.66 2.56
CA THR A 171 -3.15 -16.14 1.23
C THR A 171 -3.74 -15.21 0.17
N PHE A 172 -3.20 -15.24 -1.05
CA PHE A 172 -3.77 -14.50 -2.19
C PHE A 172 -4.93 -15.23 -2.86
N LEU A 173 -5.85 -14.46 -3.41
CA LEU A 173 -6.80 -14.92 -4.43
C LEU A 173 -6.06 -15.13 -5.74
N THR A 174 -6.27 -16.29 -6.38
CA THR A 174 -5.66 -16.59 -7.69
C THR A 174 -6.46 -16.04 -8.86
N ARG A 175 -7.71 -15.63 -8.61
CA ARG A 175 -8.65 -15.11 -9.61
C ARG A 175 -9.44 -13.94 -9.02
N THR A 176 -9.82 -12.99 -9.87
CA THR A 176 -10.75 -11.91 -9.50
C THR A 176 -12.08 -12.51 -9.09
N VAL A 177 -12.67 -11.99 -8.01
CA VAL A 177 -13.98 -12.40 -7.52
C VAL A 177 -14.97 -11.26 -7.83
N PRO A 178 -15.91 -11.44 -8.77
CA PRO A 178 -16.90 -10.42 -9.11
C PRO A 178 -17.89 -10.20 -7.97
N ALA A 179 -18.37 -8.96 -7.80
CA ALA A 179 -19.29 -8.61 -6.71
C ALA A 179 -20.60 -9.43 -6.72
N SER A 180 -21.09 -9.80 -7.90
CA SER A 180 -22.29 -10.63 -8.03
C SER A 180 -22.05 -12.12 -7.83
N GLY A 181 -20.80 -12.56 -7.65
CA GLY A 181 -20.42 -13.98 -7.67
C GLY A 181 -20.37 -14.62 -9.06
N LEU A 182 -20.94 -14.00 -10.10
CA LEU A 182 -20.90 -14.44 -11.49
C LEU A 182 -19.66 -13.91 -12.21
N ALA A 183 -18.96 -14.75 -12.98
CA ALA A 183 -17.75 -14.39 -13.73
C ALA A 183 -17.91 -13.14 -14.62
N THR A 184 -19.12 -12.90 -15.11
CA THR A 184 -19.49 -11.82 -16.04
C THR A 184 -20.07 -10.58 -15.35
N GLY A 185 -20.23 -10.60 -14.02
CA GLY A 185 -20.95 -9.58 -13.26
C GLY A 185 -22.45 -9.84 -13.19
N GLY A 186 -23.12 -9.21 -12.23
CA GLY A 186 -24.57 -9.33 -12.03
C GLY A 186 -25.30 -8.32 -12.91
N TYR A 187 -26.61 -8.50 -13.07
CA TYR A 187 -27.43 -7.58 -13.83
C TYR A 187 -28.58 -7.08 -12.95
N ALA A 188 -28.76 -5.76 -12.88
CA ALA A 188 -29.91 -5.16 -12.23
C ALA A 188 -30.46 -4.04 -13.10
N PHE A 189 -31.77 -4.04 -13.30
CA PHE A 189 -32.48 -3.01 -14.03
C PHE A 189 -33.77 -2.70 -13.30
N GLN A 190 -34.05 -1.41 -13.08
CA GLN A 190 -35.35 -0.93 -12.64
C GLN A 190 -35.65 0.36 -13.36
N LYS A 191 -36.88 0.53 -13.83
CA LYS A 191 -37.32 1.77 -14.45
C LYS A 191 -38.71 2.16 -13.98
N ASN A 192 -38.84 3.41 -13.58
CA ASN A 192 -40.12 4.06 -13.33
C ASN A 192 -40.65 4.49 -14.69
N PHE A 193 -41.63 3.77 -15.21
CA PHE A 193 -42.22 3.92 -16.55
C PHE A 193 -41.36 3.37 -17.72
N SER A 194 -41.81 2.24 -18.28
CA SER A 194 -41.25 1.62 -19.48
C SER A 194 -42.33 0.84 -20.24
N ARG A 195 -43.27 1.59 -20.85
CA ARG A 195 -44.52 1.05 -21.39
C ARG A 195 -44.31 -0.08 -22.39
N GLY A 196 -45.18 -1.09 -22.33
CA GLY A 196 -45.10 -2.32 -23.11
C GLY A 196 -44.37 -3.46 -22.38
N ILE A 197 -43.92 -4.45 -23.15
CA ILE A 197 -43.17 -5.61 -22.66
C ILE A 197 -41.66 -5.32 -22.75
N ASN A 198 -40.96 -5.48 -21.64
CA ASN A 198 -39.51 -5.37 -21.56
C ASN A 198 -38.91 -6.78 -21.63
N LEU A 199 -37.89 -7.00 -22.45
CA LEU A 199 -37.27 -8.30 -22.71
C LEU A 199 -35.81 -8.32 -22.25
N ARG A 200 -35.44 -9.37 -21.52
CA ARG A 200 -34.05 -9.72 -21.22
C ARG A 200 -33.75 -11.14 -21.69
N VAL A 201 -32.61 -11.32 -22.35
CA VAL A 201 -32.12 -12.63 -22.81
C VAL A 201 -30.76 -12.88 -22.20
N LEU A 202 -30.60 -14.05 -21.60
CA LEU A 202 -29.38 -14.46 -20.92
C LEU A 202 -28.78 -15.74 -21.50
N ASP A 203 -27.45 -15.77 -21.46
CA ASP A 203 -26.66 -16.96 -21.72
C ASP A 203 -26.80 -17.95 -20.57
N GLN A 204 -27.20 -19.18 -20.87
CA GLN A 204 -27.47 -20.21 -19.87
C GLN A 204 -26.20 -20.75 -19.19
N ASP A 205 -25.06 -20.68 -19.88
CA ASP A 205 -23.81 -21.27 -19.41
C ASP A 205 -23.04 -20.29 -18.52
N THR A 206 -23.19 -18.98 -18.77
CA THR A 206 -22.40 -17.93 -18.10
C THR A 206 -23.25 -16.96 -17.27
N GLY A 207 -24.56 -16.87 -17.51
CA GLY A 207 -25.44 -15.86 -16.90
C GLY A 207 -25.25 -14.46 -17.48
N THR A 208 -24.56 -14.32 -18.61
CA THR A 208 -24.32 -13.03 -19.27
C THR A 208 -25.59 -12.50 -19.93
N MET A 209 -25.88 -11.20 -19.76
CA MET A 209 -26.92 -10.52 -20.52
C MET A 209 -26.52 -10.41 -21.99
N LEU A 210 -27.32 -11.01 -22.87
CA LEU A 210 -27.12 -10.97 -24.32
C LEU A 210 -27.94 -9.87 -24.98
N THR A 211 -29.12 -9.56 -24.42
CA THR A 211 -30.04 -8.59 -25.03
C THR A 211 -30.92 -7.90 -23.98
N ASP A 212 -31.07 -6.58 -24.10
CA ASP A 212 -31.89 -5.74 -23.24
C ASP A 212 -32.81 -4.77 -24.03
N GLU A 213 -33.95 -5.27 -24.49
CA GLU A 213 -34.85 -4.49 -25.34
C GLU A 213 -36.18 -4.14 -24.66
N ARG A 214 -36.87 -3.13 -25.20
CA ARG A 214 -38.21 -2.69 -24.82
C ARG A 214 -39.09 -2.68 -26.08
N PHE A 215 -40.28 -3.25 -25.96
CA PHE A 215 -41.29 -3.26 -27.01
C PHE A 215 -42.56 -2.58 -26.53
N ASP A 216 -42.95 -1.47 -27.15
CA ASP A 216 -44.19 -0.75 -26.80
C ASP A 216 -45.42 -1.47 -27.39
N THR A 217 -45.69 -2.68 -26.90
CA THR A 217 -46.80 -3.54 -27.37
C THR A 217 -48.18 -2.98 -27.03
N HIS A 218 -48.26 -1.88 -26.28
CA HIS A 218 -49.51 -1.17 -26.06
C HIS A 218 -49.89 -0.32 -27.28
N ASP A 219 -48.96 0.51 -27.77
CA ASP A 219 -49.27 1.47 -28.84
C ASP A 219 -48.76 1.06 -30.24
N SER A 220 -47.83 0.10 -30.34
CA SER A 220 -47.19 -0.27 -31.61
C SER A 220 -47.38 -1.75 -31.98
N LEU A 221 -48.14 -2.00 -33.05
CA LEU A 221 -48.27 -3.33 -33.66
C LEU A 221 -46.93 -3.84 -34.21
N ASN A 222 -46.08 -2.93 -34.70
CA ASN A 222 -44.76 -3.27 -35.21
C ASN A 222 -43.84 -3.79 -34.09
N ASP A 223 -43.88 -3.17 -32.91
CA ASP A 223 -43.10 -3.66 -31.76
C ASP A 223 -43.61 -5.03 -31.28
N SER A 224 -44.91 -5.29 -31.36
CA SER A 224 -45.44 -6.63 -31.09
C SER A 224 -44.92 -7.67 -32.08
N ARG A 225 -44.85 -7.37 -33.38
CA ARG A 225 -44.25 -8.27 -34.39
C ARG A 225 -42.75 -8.48 -34.14
N ARG A 226 -42.02 -7.41 -33.85
CA ARG A 226 -40.58 -7.46 -33.56
C ARG A 226 -40.27 -8.34 -32.36
N LEU A 227 -41.03 -8.20 -31.27
CA LEU A 227 -40.90 -9.07 -30.10
C LEU A 227 -41.09 -10.55 -30.47
N GLY A 228 -42.14 -10.87 -31.23
CA GLY A 228 -42.40 -12.23 -31.69
C GLY A 228 -41.28 -12.80 -32.58
N GLN A 229 -40.77 -12.00 -33.52
CA GLN A 229 -39.65 -12.38 -34.39
C GLN A 229 -38.36 -12.61 -33.58
N GLN A 230 -38.06 -11.72 -32.64
CA GLN A 230 -36.88 -11.85 -31.79
C GLN A 230 -36.93 -13.13 -30.96
N LEU A 231 -38.06 -13.43 -30.30
CA LEU A 231 -38.21 -14.67 -29.52
C LEU A 231 -38.02 -15.92 -30.38
N ARG A 232 -38.54 -15.94 -31.62
CA ARG A 232 -38.35 -17.07 -32.55
C ARG A 232 -36.91 -17.24 -33.04
N SER A 233 -36.13 -16.15 -33.07
CA SER A 233 -34.73 -16.20 -33.48
C SER A 233 -33.77 -16.71 -32.39
N LEU A 234 -34.24 -16.84 -31.15
CA LEU A 234 -33.41 -17.29 -30.03
C LEU A 234 -33.14 -18.80 -30.12
N PRO A 235 -31.88 -19.25 -29.95
CA PRO A 235 -31.57 -20.67 -29.84
C PRO A 235 -32.29 -21.33 -28.64
N PRO A 236 -32.66 -22.62 -28.74
CA PRO A 236 -33.13 -23.40 -27.59
C PRO A 236 -32.13 -23.37 -26.43
N GLY A 237 -32.64 -23.34 -25.20
CA GLY A 237 -31.82 -23.30 -23.99
C GLY A 237 -31.49 -21.91 -23.47
N ARG A 238 -31.73 -20.83 -24.24
CA ARG A 238 -31.58 -19.45 -23.76
C ARG A 238 -32.57 -19.14 -22.63
N ILE A 239 -32.14 -18.35 -21.66
CA ILE A 239 -33.01 -17.88 -20.57
C ILE A 239 -33.64 -16.55 -20.99
N VAL A 240 -34.96 -16.44 -20.85
CA VAL A 240 -35.74 -15.26 -21.22
C VAL A 240 -36.49 -14.75 -20.01
N ALA A 241 -36.43 -13.44 -19.78
CA ALA A 241 -37.20 -12.76 -18.76
C ALA A 241 -38.03 -11.61 -19.37
N LEU A 242 -39.31 -11.54 -19.03
CA LEU A 242 -40.28 -10.55 -19.51
C LEU A 242 -40.91 -9.80 -18.33
N ALA A 243 -41.15 -8.50 -18.48
CA ALA A 243 -41.91 -7.71 -17.51
C ALA A 243 -42.68 -6.55 -18.19
N VAL A 244 -43.91 -6.30 -17.73
CA VAL A 244 -44.75 -5.18 -18.21
C VAL A 244 -44.39 -3.90 -17.45
N GLY A 245 -44.20 -2.79 -18.18
CA GLY A 245 -43.81 -1.50 -17.60
C GLY A 245 -44.81 -0.35 -17.79
N ASP A 246 -46.12 -0.66 -17.76
CA ASP A 246 -47.30 0.25 -17.69
C ASP A 246 -48.49 -0.59 -18.16
N SER A 247 -48.57 -0.81 -19.47
CA SER A 247 -49.58 -1.66 -20.11
C SER A 247 -48.95 -2.31 -21.34
N ALA A 248 -49.41 -3.51 -21.69
CA ALA A 248 -48.83 -4.28 -22.80
C ALA A 248 -49.83 -4.66 -23.90
N VAL A 249 -51.13 -4.48 -23.70
CA VAL A 249 -52.13 -5.33 -24.38
C VAL A 249 -52.84 -4.74 -25.59
N LYS A 250 -52.90 -3.40 -25.75
CA LYS A 250 -53.71 -2.75 -26.80
C LYS A 250 -53.26 -3.08 -28.23
N SER A 251 -51.97 -3.31 -28.46
CA SER A 251 -51.40 -3.68 -29.77
C SER A 251 -50.64 -5.01 -29.73
N LEU A 252 -50.90 -5.85 -28.72
CA LEU A 252 -50.25 -7.16 -28.58
C LEU A 252 -50.93 -8.17 -29.49
N LEU A 253 -50.27 -8.54 -30.58
CA LEU A 253 -50.77 -9.45 -31.60
C LEU A 253 -50.93 -10.88 -31.08
N GLU A 254 -52.00 -11.56 -31.51
CA GLU A 254 -52.28 -12.97 -31.21
C GLU A 254 -51.12 -13.89 -31.61
N GLU A 255 -50.45 -13.62 -32.73
CA GLU A 255 -49.27 -14.37 -33.18
C GLU A 255 -48.10 -14.27 -32.18
N THR A 256 -47.92 -13.11 -31.55
CA THR A 256 -46.88 -12.87 -30.55
C THR A 256 -47.25 -13.52 -29.22
N LYS A 257 -48.53 -13.46 -28.81
CA LYS A 257 -49.04 -14.19 -27.64
C LYS A 257 -48.83 -15.70 -27.77
N LYS A 258 -49.21 -16.26 -28.93
CA LYS A 258 -48.98 -17.68 -29.26
C LYS A 258 -47.49 -18.03 -29.23
N THR A 259 -46.62 -17.14 -29.74
CA THR A 259 -45.17 -17.34 -29.68
C THR A 259 -44.66 -17.42 -28.23
N ILE A 260 -45.12 -16.52 -27.36
CA ILE A 260 -44.77 -16.51 -25.93
C ILE A 260 -45.29 -17.78 -25.25
N GLN A 261 -46.52 -18.19 -25.55
CA GLN A 261 -47.12 -19.41 -25.01
C GLN A 261 -46.35 -20.67 -25.43
N GLU A 262 -46.07 -20.84 -26.73
CA GLU A 262 -45.45 -22.05 -27.27
C GLU A 262 -43.94 -22.15 -26.96
N LEU A 263 -43.20 -21.03 -27.02
CA LEU A 263 -41.74 -21.06 -26.81
C LEU A 263 -41.34 -20.94 -25.34
N LEU A 264 -42.11 -20.19 -24.54
CA LEU A 264 -41.76 -19.87 -23.15
C LEU A 264 -42.70 -20.52 -22.13
N GLY A 265 -43.81 -21.13 -22.56
CA GLY A 265 -44.74 -21.83 -21.67
C GLY A 265 -45.62 -20.91 -20.81
N SER A 266 -45.91 -19.69 -21.28
CA SER A 266 -46.80 -18.78 -20.55
C SER A 266 -48.26 -19.24 -20.57
N SER A 267 -48.91 -19.20 -19.42
CA SER A 267 -50.34 -19.45 -19.21
C SER A 267 -51.14 -18.15 -19.13
N TYR A 268 -50.51 -17.03 -18.72
CA TYR A 268 -51.20 -15.75 -18.51
C TYR A 268 -51.19 -14.81 -19.73
N VAL A 269 -50.29 -14.98 -20.70
CA VAL A 269 -50.10 -14.00 -21.81
C VAL A 269 -51.38 -13.74 -22.64
N ASN A 270 -52.25 -14.74 -22.78
CA ASN A 270 -53.48 -14.63 -23.56
C ASN A 270 -54.55 -13.77 -22.87
N ASP A 271 -54.56 -13.79 -21.53
CA ASP A 271 -55.59 -13.17 -20.69
C ASP A 271 -55.11 -11.85 -20.05
N LEU A 272 -54.00 -11.29 -20.54
CA LEU A 272 -53.45 -10.05 -20.01
C LEU A 272 -54.45 -8.89 -20.16
N LYS A 273 -54.65 -8.14 -19.07
CA LYS A 273 -55.57 -7.00 -19.02
C LYS A 273 -54.85 -5.65 -19.13
N TYR A 274 -55.63 -4.60 -19.39
CA TYR A 274 -55.12 -3.23 -19.40
C TYR A 274 -54.48 -2.88 -18.05
N ARG A 275 -53.22 -2.43 -18.08
CA ARG A 275 -52.39 -2.07 -16.91
C ARG A 275 -52.07 -3.18 -15.93
N GLN A 276 -52.40 -4.43 -16.25
CA GLN A 276 -52.07 -5.56 -15.38
C GLN A 276 -50.55 -5.70 -15.28
N ALA A 277 -50.05 -5.85 -14.05
CA ALA A 277 -48.66 -6.17 -13.83
C ALA A 277 -48.44 -7.65 -14.17
N TRP A 278 -47.40 -7.94 -14.95
CA TRP A 278 -47.04 -9.30 -15.36
C TRP A 278 -45.53 -9.42 -15.48
N ALA A 279 -45.00 -10.54 -14.99
CA ALA A 279 -43.61 -10.91 -15.11
C ALA A 279 -43.49 -12.41 -15.43
N LEU A 280 -42.46 -12.77 -16.19
CA LEU A 280 -42.16 -14.14 -16.60
C LEU A 280 -40.65 -14.37 -16.67
N VAL A 281 -40.20 -15.56 -16.26
CA VAL A 281 -38.84 -16.09 -16.48
C VAL A 281 -38.97 -17.51 -17.01
N ALA A 282 -38.38 -17.81 -18.15
CA ALA A 282 -38.48 -19.11 -18.81
C ALA A 282 -37.22 -19.50 -19.59
N VAL A 283 -37.14 -20.76 -20.03
CA VAL A 283 -36.10 -21.26 -20.93
C VAL A 283 -36.70 -21.54 -22.30
N VAL A 284 -36.09 -21.00 -23.36
CA VAL A 284 -36.56 -21.19 -24.74
C VAL A 284 -36.58 -22.69 -25.07
N GLY A 285 -37.76 -23.24 -25.36
CA GLY A 285 -37.94 -24.66 -25.65
C GLY A 285 -37.85 -25.59 -24.44
N GLY A 286 -37.86 -25.06 -23.21
CA GLY A 286 -37.77 -25.83 -21.97
C GLY A 286 -39.08 -26.49 -21.51
N GLY A 287 -40.18 -26.30 -22.24
CA GLY A 287 -41.52 -26.81 -21.92
C GLY A 287 -42.16 -26.14 -20.70
N ASN A 288 -43.38 -26.57 -20.33
CA ASN A 288 -44.20 -25.94 -19.29
C ASN A 288 -43.53 -25.90 -17.90
N GLY A 289 -42.64 -26.85 -17.59
CA GLY A 289 -41.90 -26.87 -16.32
C GLY A 289 -40.76 -25.85 -16.20
N SER A 290 -40.43 -25.16 -17.31
CA SER A 290 -39.36 -24.15 -17.35
C SER A 290 -39.85 -22.72 -17.08
N CYS A 291 -41.15 -22.48 -17.17
CA CYS A 291 -41.77 -21.17 -17.00
C CYS A 291 -42.08 -20.88 -15.53
N THR A 292 -41.75 -19.68 -15.07
CA THR A 292 -42.24 -19.10 -13.83
C THR A 292 -42.84 -17.75 -14.18
N GLU A 293 -44.09 -17.51 -13.83
CA GLU A 293 -44.82 -16.30 -14.18
C GLU A 293 -45.79 -15.92 -13.05
N ASP A 294 -46.07 -14.63 -12.92
CA ASP A 294 -46.99 -14.08 -11.92
C ASP A 294 -47.70 -12.84 -12.48
N THR A 295 -48.90 -12.55 -11.96
CA THR A 295 -49.71 -11.39 -12.37
C THR A 295 -50.31 -10.68 -11.16
N ARG A 296 -50.51 -9.37 -11.28
CA ARG A 296 -51.26 -8.58 -10.29
C ARG A 296 -52.21 -7.62 -10.99
N GLU A 297 -53.44 -7.57 -10.50
CA GLU A 297 -54.47 -6.67 -10.98
C GLU A 297 -54.17 -5.23 -10.55
N HIS A 298 -54.48 -4.27 -11.42
CA HIS A 298 -54.27 -2.85 -11.16
C HIS A 298 -55.56 -2.23 -10.63
N GLU A 299 -55.55 -1.81 -9.37
CA GLU A 299 -56.68 -1.22 -8.64
C GLU A 299 -56.27 0.11 -8.01
N ASN A 300 -57.05 1.18 -8.21
CA ASN A 300 -56.86 2.49 -7.55
C ASN A 300 -55.41 3.04 -7.60
N HIS A 301 -54.75 2.91 -8.76
CA HIS A 301 -53.36 3.35 -9.01
C HIS A 301 -52.25 2.47 -8.39
N ASP A 302 -52.58 1.28 -7.92
CA ASP A 302 -51.64 0.34 -7.31
C ASP A 302 -51.94 -1.11 -7.75
N THR A 303 -51.01 -2.04 -7.52
CA THR A 303 -51.23 -3.48 -7.72
C THR A 303 -51.26 -4.28 -6.41
N GLY A 304 -51.16 -3.61 -5.25
CA GLY A 304 -51.18 -4.24 -3.93
C GLY A 304 -49.98 -5.15 -3.65
N GLY A 305 -48.93 -5.05 -4.46
CA GLY A 305 -47.76 -5.91 -4.47
C GLY A 305 -47.14 -6.08 -5.86
N ARG A 306 -46.05 -6.86 -5.92
CA ARG A 306 -45.31 -7.16 -7.17
C ARG A 306 -45.79 -8.45 -7.80
N ALA A 307 -46.01 -8.43 -9.12
CA ALA A 307 -45.96 -9.63 -9.94
C ALA A 307 -44.49 -10.07 -10.04
N LEU A 308 -44.13 -11.22 -9.49
CA LEU A 308 -42.75 -11.67 -9.36
C LEU A 308 -42.53 -13.04 -10.00
N ALA A 309 -41.63 -13.10 -10.98
CA ALA A 309 -41.15 -14.34 -11.57
C ALA A 309 -39.66 -14.53 -11.23
N GLN A 310 -39.30 -15.69 -10.67
CA GLN A 310 -37.93 -15.99 -10.26
C GLN A 310 -37.57 -17.44 -10.53
N ARG A 311 -36.37 -17.69 -11.04
CA ARG A 311 -35.85 -19.05 -11.26
C ARG A 311 -34.34 -19.15 -11.13
N ASP A 312 -33.87 -20.28 -10.58
CA ASP A 312 -32.46 -20.59 -10.39
C ASP A 312 -31.88 -21.44 -11.52
N PHE A 313 -30.61 -21.20 -11.84
CA PHE A 313 -29.80 -21.80 -12.89
C PHE A 313 -28.39 -22.10 -12.37
N VAL A 314 -27.60 -22.86 -13.14
CA VAL A 314 -26.21 -23.22 -12.80
C VAL A 314 -25.32 -22.97 -14.01
N THR A 315 -24.24 -22.20 -13.84
CA THR A 315 -23.23 -21.99 -14.88
C THR A 315 -22.42 -23.26 -15.14
N VAL A 316 -21.70 -23.30 -16.27
CA VAL A 316 -20.74 -24.40 -16.58
C VAL A 316 -19.65 -24.55 -15.53
N ASP A 317 -19.31 -23.46 -14.82
CA ASP A 317 -18.35 -23.46 -13.71
C ASP A 317 -18.97 -23.89 -12.36
N GLY A 318 -20.25 -24.31 -12.36
CA GLY A 318 -20.96 -24.79 -11.17
C GLY A 318 -21.50 -23.69 -10.24
N VAL A 319 -21.53 -22.44 -10.69
CA VAL A 319 -22.06 -21.31 -9.90
C VAL A 319 -23.58 -21.24 -10.06
N ARG A 320 -24.32 -21.26 -8.94
CA ARG A 320 -25.78 -21.09 -8.98
C ARG A 320 -26.15 -19.62 -9.10
N PHE A 321 -27.09 -19.28 -9.97
CA PHE A 321 -27.58 -17.92 -10.15
C PHE A 321 -29.09 -17.87 -10.40
N SER A 322 -29.73 -16.78 -9.99
CA SER A 322 -31.17 -16.57 -10.06
C SER A 322 -31.44 -15.48 -11.08
N VAL A 323 -32.43 -15.68 -11.93
CA VAL A 323 -32.99 -14.65 -12.78
C VAL A 323 -34.36 -14.29 -12.26
N THR A 324 -34.56 -13.01 -12.01
CA THR A 324 -35.78 -12.44 -11.45
C THR A 324 -36.33 -11.37 -12.39
N ALA A 325 -37.63 -11.39 -12.64
CA ALA A 325 -38.37 -10.34 -13.32
C ALA A 325 -39.53 -9.90 -12.43
N TYR A 326 -39.83 -8.61 -12.41
CA TYR A 326 -40.99 -8.11 -11.67
C TYR A 326 -41.65 -6.91 -12.34
N SER A 327 -42.94 -6.77 -12.05
CA SER A 327 -43.80 -5.67 -12.48
C SER A 327 -44.71 -5.27 -11.33
N GLU A 328 -44.88 -3.97 -11.09
CA GLU A 328 -45.82 -3.43 -10.10
C GLU A 328 -46.30 -2.04 -10.48
N TRP A 329 -47.46 -1.64 -9.95
CA TRP A 329 -47.82 -0.23 -9.82
C TRP A 329 -47.70 0.15 -8.36
N ARG A 330 -46.97 1.23 -8.08
CA ARG A 330 -46.79 1.73 -6.72
C ARG A 330 -46.99 3.24 -6.69
N ASN A 331 -47.95 3.71 -5.90
CA ASN A 331 -48.29 5.14 -5.79
C ASN A 331 -48.53 5.80 -7.18
N GLY A 332 -49.19 5.10 -8.10
CA GLY A 332 -49.49 5.61 -9.44
C GLY A 332 -48.35 5.57 -10.46
N PHE A 333 -47.19 5.01 -10.11
CA PHE A 333 -46.09 4.80 -11.05
C PHE A 333 -45.94 3.31 -11.40
N PRO A 334 -45.88 2.95 -12.70
CA PRO A 334 -45.54 1.60 -13.10
C PRO A 334 -44.03 1.38 -12.98
N ILE A 335 -43.65 0.30 -12.32
CA ILE A 335 -42.28 -0.11 -12.07
C ILE A 335 -42.10 -1.48 -12.70
N SER A 336 -41.08 -1.63 -13.53
CA SER A 336 -40.63 -2.93 -14.04
C SER A 336 -39.15 -3.09 -13.75
N GLY A 337 -38.74 -4.31 -13.44
CA GLY A 337 -37.35 -4.59 -13.15
C GLY A 337 -36.94 -6.03 -13.41
N PHE A 338 -35.63 -6.19 -13.52
CA PHE A 338 -34.95 -7.46 -13.75
C PHE A 338 -33.71 -7.53 -12.89
N GLN A 339 -33.42 -8.71 -12.36
CA GLN A 339 -32.28 -8.93 -11.49
C GLN A 339 -31.66 -10.30 -11.76
N VAL A 340 -30.33 -10.37 -11.81
CA VAL A 340 -29.55 -11.57 -12.08
C VAL A 340 -28.38 -11.60 -11.12
N ASP A 341 -28.46 -12.52 -10.16
CA ASP A 341 -27.51 -12.62 -9.06
C ASP A 341 -27.12 -14.06 -8.78
N ALA A 342 -25.91 -14.29 -8.29
CA ALA A 342 -25.58 -15.60 -7.72
C ALA A 342 -26.50 -15.90 -6.53
N VAL A 343 -27.15 -17.07 -6.55
CA VAL A 343 -28.18 -17.47 -5.56
C VAL A 343 -27.57 -17.62 -4.18
N ASP A 344 -26.43 -18.32 -4.14
CA ASP A 344 -25.70 -18.57 -2.92
C ASP A 344 -24.36 -19.23 -3.28
N GLN A 345 -23.29 -18.74 -2.65
CA GLN A 345 -21.97 -19.36 -2.53
C GLN A 345 -20.98 -19.08 -3.67
N VAL A 346 -20.05 -18.18 -3.37
CA VAL A 346 -18.83 -18.01 -4.13
C VAL A 346 -17.80 -19.03 -3.64
N VAL A 347 -17.19 -19.77 -4.57
CA VAL A 347 -15.98 -20.56 -4.28
C VAL A 347 -14.76 -19.68 -4.57
N LEU A 348 -14.00 -19.39 -3.52
CA LEU A 348 -12.75 -18.63 -3.64
C LEU A 348 -11.63 -19.58 -4.04
N ASN A 349 -10.84 -19.19 -5.04
CA ASN A 349 -9.65 -19.93 -5.46
C ASN A 349 -8.41 -19.25 -4.88
N LEU A 350 -7.63 -19.99 -4.10
CA LEU A 350 -6.55 -19.46 -3.28
C LEU A 350 -5.19 -19.97 -3.76
N GLN A 351 -4.14 -19.23 -3.44
CA GLN A 351 -2.78 -19.56 -3.85
C GLN A 351 -2.24 -20.77 -3.08
N ASP A 352 -2.46 -20.80 -1.77
CA ASP A 352 -1.87 -21.78 -0.86
C ASP A 352 -2.88 -22.86 -0.40
N ASP A 353 -2.36 -23.92 0.23
CA ASP A 353 -3.18 -24.97 0.84
C ASP A 353 -3.83 -24.45 2.12
N VAL A 354 -5.16 -24.34 2.11
CA VAL A 354 -5.96 -23.85 3.24
C VAL A 354 -6.84 -24.94 3.85
N SER A 355 -6.48 -26.21 3.70
CA SER A 355 -7.22 -27.34 4.29
C SER A 355 -7.37 -27.27 5.82
N SER A 356 -6.52 -26.48 6.48
CA SER A 356 -6.60 -26.18 7.91
C SER A 356 -7.72 -25.21 8.31
N TRP A 357 -8.29 -24.47 7.35
CA TRP A 357 -9.40 -23.54 7.59
C TRP A 357 -10.72 -24.31 7.65
N ARG A 358 -11.49 -24.08 8.71
CA ARG A 358 -12.68 -24.87 9.02
C ARG A 358 -13.97 -24.12 8.71
N ALA A 359 -15.01 -24.88 8.37
CA ALA A 359 -16.36 -24.32 8.26
C ALA A 359 -16.78 -23.64 9.58
N GLY A 360 -17.43 -22.48 9.47
CA GLY A 360 -17.78 -21.61 10.61
C GLY A 360 -16.72 -20.59 10.99
N GLU A 361 -15.48 -20.70 10.49
CA GLU A 361 -14.45 -19.68 10.69
C GLU A 361 -14.76 -18.42 9.87
N ARG A 362 -14.32 -17.27 10.39
CA ARG A 362 -14.46 -15.98 9.71
C ARG A 362 -13.19 -15.68 8.93
N ILE A 363 -13.36 -15.24 7.70
CA ILE A 363 -12.28 -14.71 6.86
C ILE A 363 -12.59 -13.26 6.51
N VAL A 364 -11.53 -12.54 6.18
CA VAL A 364 -11.61 -11.19 5.61
C VAL A 364 -11.01 -11.26 4.22
N VAL A 365 -11.73 -10.73 3.25
CA VAL A 365 -11.20 -10.39 1.93
C VAL A 365 -11.10 -8.88 1.91
N ALA A 366 -9.92 -8.37 1.56
CA ALA A 366 -9.66 -6.94 1.53
C ALA A 366 -9.08 -6.54 0.18
N SER A 367 -8.99 -5.23 -0.05
CA SER A 367 -8.40 -4.65 -1.25
C SER A 367 -9.21 -4.81 -2.54
N THR A 368 -10.53 -4.81 -2.41
CA THR A 368 -11.44 -4.53 -3.52
C THR A 368 -11.32 -3.07 -3.97
N ASP A 369 -10.86 -2.16 -3.11
CA ASP A 369 -10.76 -0.72 -3.37
C ASP A 369 -9.55 -0.07 -2.65
N TYR A 370 -9.27 1.21 -2.94
CA TYR A 370 -8.37 2.10 -2.22
C TYR A 370 -8.96 2.60 -0.89
N SER A 371 -10.22 2.29 -0.56
CA SER A 371 -10.82 2.71 0.70
C SER A 371 -10.26 1.91 1.87
N MET A 372 -9.65 2.61 2.83
CA MET A 372 -9.24 2.07 4.12
C MET A 372 -10.38 1.67 5.05
N HIS A 373 -11.62 1.88 4.61
CA HIS A 373 -12.80 1.52 5.37
C HIS A 373 -13.49 0.27 4.80
N GLN A 374 -13.03 -0.21 3.63
CA GLN A 374 -13.65 -1.30 2.91
C GLN A 374 -12.86 -2.60 3.06
N ALA A 375 -13.51 -3.58 3.68
CA ALA A 375 -13.14 -4.99 3.63
C ALA A 375 -14.41 -5.83 3.80
N GLU A 376 -14.46 -6.94 3.09
CA GLU A 376 -15.58 -7.85 3.09
C GLU A 376 -15.29 -9.04 4.03
N GLU A 377 -16.18 -9.27 4.99
CA GLU A 377 -16.03 -10.35 5.97
C GLU A 377 -17.00 -11.48 5.65
N PHE A 378 -16.48 -12.71 5.64
CA PHE A 378 -17.27 -13.88 5.29
C PHE A 378 -17.13 -14.97 6.33
N THR A 379 -18.16 -15.80 6.41
CA THR A 379 -18.10 -17.07 7.15
C THR A 379 -17.88 -18.21 6.18
N LEU A 380 -16.90 -19.06 6.48
CA LEU A 380 -16.60 -20.26 5.71
C LEU A 380 -17.73 -21.28 5.85
N LEU A 381 -18.12 -21.86 4.72
CA LEU A 381 -19.12 -22.92 4.62
C LEU A 381 -18.46 -24.28 4.41
N PRO A 382 -19.12 -25.38 4.82
CA PRO A 382 -18.70 -26.72 4.42
C PRO A 382 -18.61 -26.80 2.89
N CYS A 383 -17.48 -27.31 2.40
CA CYS A 383 -17.27 -27.51 0.97
C CYS A 383 -16.71 -28.91 0.69
N PRO A 384 -17.59 -29.94 0.63
CA PRO A 384 -17.16 -31.32 0.41
C PRO A 384 -16.43 -31.54 -0.92
N HIS A 385 -16.70 -30.69 -1.91
CA HIS A 385 -16.14 -30.76 -3.27
C HIS A 385 -15.00 -29.75 -3.52
N CYS A 386 -14.60 -28.96 -2.53
CA CYS A 386 -13.48 -28.02 -2.70
C CYS A 386 -12.15 -28.76 -2.71
N THR A 387 -11.23 -28.33 -3.58
CA THR A 387 -9.83 -28.71 -3.48
C THR A 387 -9.17 -28.10 -2.25
N LYS A 388 -7.94 -28.53 -1.91
CA LYS A 388 -7.14 -27.95 -0.80
C LYS A 388 -6.85 -26.45 -0.94
N ARG A 389 -7.08 -25.86 -2.12
CA ARG A 389 -6.87 -24.44 -2.43
C ARG A 389 -8.18 -23.69 -2.68
N GLN A 390 -9.31 -24.24 -2.22
CA GLN A 390 -10.62 -23.66 -2.42
C GLN A 390 -11.40 -23.60 -1.12
N VAL A 391 -12.13 -22.51 -0.93
CA VAL A 391 -13.05 -22.36 0.19
C VAL A 391 -14.38 -21.80 -0.31
N ARG A 392 -15.44 -22.14 0.40
CA ARG A 392 -16.80 -21.68 0.09
C ARG A 392 -17.22 -20.66 1.14
N ILE A 393 -17.80 -19.56 0.69
CA ILE A 393 -18.23 -18.46 1.59
C ILE A 393 -19.75 -18.26 1.56
N ARG A 394 -20.30 -17.78 2.67
CA ARG A 394 -21.69 -17.32 2.79
C ARG A 394 -21.76 -15.80 2.57
N GLY A 395 -22.60 -15.35 1.64
CA GLY A 395 -22.94 -13.94 1.44
C GLY A 395 -22.83 -13.47 -0.01
N HIS A 396 -23.53 -12.38 -0.32
CA HIS A 396 -23.33 -11.55 -1.50
C HIS A 396 -22.13 -10.63 -1.21
N LEU A 397 -21.20 -10.38 -2.16
CA LEU A 397 -20.13 -9.39 -1.96
C LEU A 397 -20.78 -8.02 -2.04
N PRO A 398 -21.02 -7.31 -0.92
CA PRO A 398 -21.83 -6.11 -0.95
C PRO A 398 -21.05 -4.99 -1.64
N LEU A 399 -21.70 -4.36 -2.61
CA LEU A 399 -21.45 -2.94 -2.88
C LEU A 399 -21.65 -2.18 -1.57
N GLY A 400 -20.58 -1.50 -1.16
CA GLY A 400 -20.42 -0.65 0.01
C GLY A 400 -21.68 -0.30 0.81
N GLU A 401 -21.90 -0.99 1.93
CA GLU A 401 -22.47 -0.39 3.14
C GLU A 401 -22.27 -1.37 4.31
N LYS A 402 -21.33 -1.08 5.23
CA LYS A 402 -21.52 -1.53 6.61
C LYS A 402 -22.39 -0.49 7.29
N LEU A 403 -23.62 -0.87 7.60
CA LEU A 403 -24.45 -0.25 8.63
C LEU A 403 -23.60 -0.04 9.89
N GLY A 404 -23.66 1.17 10.44
CA GLY A 404 -23.00 1.55 11.67
C GLY A 404 -23.36 0.59 12.80
N GLY A 405 -22.40 -0.27 13.15
CA GLY A 405 -22.45 -1.15 14.30
C GLY A 405 -21.13 -1.03 15.04
N GLY A 406 -21.09 -0.15 16.02
CA GLY A 406 -19.95 -0.03 16.93
C GLY A 406 -19.71 -1.36 17.64
N CYS A 407 -18.67 -2.08 17.20
CA CYS A 407 -18.09 -3.19 17.93
C CYS A 407 -16.59 -3.16 17.64
N LEU A 408 -15.85 -2.56 18.58
CA LEU A 408 -14.40 -2.59 18.64
C LEU A 408 -13.97 -4.05 18.88
N LEU A 409 -13.80 -4.81 17.81
CA LEU A 409 -13.06 -6.06 17.82
C LEU A 409 -11.58 -5.70 17.89
N VAL A 410 -10.85 -6.34 18.80
CA VAL A 410 -9.49 -6.00 19.21
C VAL A 410 -8.56 -5.90 17.99
N SER A 411 -8.20 -4.68 17.63
CA SER A 411 -7.04 -4.35 16.81
C SER A 411 -5.79 -4.70 17.62
N VAL A 412 -5.01 -5.69 17.19
CA VAL A 412 -3.67 -5.89 17.73
C VAL A 412 -2.81 -4.74 17.18
N ARG A 413 -2.70 -3.67 17.97
CA ARG A 413 -1.64 -2.69 17.82
C ARG A 413 -0.45 -3.24 18.60
N LEU A 414 0.62 -3.57 17.88
CA LEU A 414 1.87 -3.94 18.52
C LEU A 414 2.71 -2.67 18.65
N LEU A 415 2.60 -2.03 19.81
CA LEU A 415 3.48 -0.93 20.19
C LEU A 415 4.72 -1.53 20.85
N ILE A 416 5.87 -1.31 20.24
CA ILE A 416 7.16 -1.73 20.80
C ILE A 416 7.97 -0.46 21.00
N HIS A 417 8.41 -0.27 22.23
CA HIS A 417 9.11 0.92 22.70
C HIS A 417 10.23 0.45 23.62
N TRP A 418 11.36 1.15 23.67
CA TRP A 418 12.57 0.81 24.45
C TRP A 418 13.37 -0.40 23.92
N LEU A 419 14.30 -0.92 24.72
CA LEU A 419 15.30 -1.95 24.43
C LEU A 419 14.67 -3.34 24.15
N VAL A 420 13.79 -3.42 23.16
CA VAL A 420 13.25 -4.68 22.64
C VAL A 420 14.12 -5.09 21.46
N THR A 421 14.94 -6.10 21.72
CA THR A 421 15.76 -6.76 20.72
C THR A 421 15.36 -8.22 20.63
N MET A 422 15.40 -8.79 19.43
CA MET A 422 15.04 -10.20 19.16
C MET A 422 13.56 -10.58 19.32
N LEU A 423 12.62 -9.63 19.21
CA LEU A 423 11.20 -9.96 19.09
C LEU A 423 10.93 -10.72 17.78
N SER A 424 10.05 -11.72 17.83
CA SER A 424 9.62 -12.47 16.65
C SER A 424 8.10 -12.41 16.49
N VAL A 425 7.62 -11.72 15.46
CA VAL A 425 6.20 -11.64 15.07
C VAL A 425 6.03 -12.39 13.76
N ARG A 426 5.29 -13.51 13.79
CA ARG A 426 5.12 -14.39 12.63
C ARG A 426 3.67 -14.73 12.39
N ASP A 427 3.29 -14.82 11.12
CA ASP A 427 1.96 -15.31 10.70
C ASP A 427 0.82 -14.53 11.37
N THR A 428 1.00 -13.23 11.58
CA THR A 428 0.03 -12.37 12.27
C THR A 428 -0.73 -11.51 11.27
N VAL A 429 -2.05 -11.40 11.46
CA VAL A 429 -2.92 -10.51 10.68
C VAL A 429 -3.35 -9.35 11.56
N GLY A 430 -2.92 -8.13 11.19
CA GLY A 430 -3.46 -6.88 11.69
C GLY A 430 -4.64 -6.45 10.83
N TYR A 431 -5.82 -6.28 11.43
CA TYR A 431 -7.05 -5.95 10.71
C TYR A 431 -7.84 -4.86 11.43
N ASP A 432 -8.36 -3.91 10.66
CA ASP A 432 -9.18 -2.76 11.10
C ASP A 432 -8.55 -2.02 12.29
N THR A 433 -7.31 -1.58 12.08
CA THR A 433 -6.49 -0.95 13.12
C THR A 433 -6.61 0.57 13.08
N LEU A 434 -6.85 1.21 14.23
CA LEU A 434 -6.78 2.67 14.37
C LEU A 434 -5.35 3.10 14.76
N GLY A 435 -4.75 4.04 14.03
CA GLY A 435 -3.35 4.42 14.16
C GLY A 435 -2.42 3.47 13.38
N HIS A 436 -1.15 3.38 13.79
CA HIS A 436 -0.21 2.40 13.22
C HIS A 436 -0.57 0.96 13.63
N CYS A 437 -0.30 -0.02 12.77
CA CYS A 437 -0.59 -1.44 13.05
C CYS A 437 0.59 -2.15 13.73
N PHE A 438 1.71 -2.30 13.02
CA PHE A 438 3.00 -2.76 13.54
C PHE A 438 3.91 -1.55 13.70
N PHE A 439 4.31 -1.20 14.93
CA PHE A 439 4.96 0.08 15.21
C PHE A 439 6.19 -0.08 16.11
N LEU A 440 7.34 0.36 15.59
CA LEU A 440 8.62 0.54 16.29
C LEU A 440 8.97 2.03 16.31
N GLU A 441 9.00 2.65 17.49
CA GLU A 441 8.92 4.11 17.64
C GLU A 441 10.27 4.83 17.55
N ASP A 442 11.21 4.44 18.38
CA ASP A 442 12.36 5.28 18.74
C ASP A 442 13.62 4.96 17.92
N GLY A 443 13.60 3.82 17.23
CA GLY A 443 14.70 3.35 16.42
C GLY A 443 15.79 2.62 17.23
N ILE A 444 15.55 2.35 18.51
CA ILE A 444 16.40 1.47 19.32
C ILE A 444 15.93 0.01 19.29
N GLU A 445 14.72 -0.23 18.80
CA GLU A 445 14.15 -1.55 18.54
C GLU A 445 14.86 -2.17 17.34
N GLN A 446 15.79 -3.09 17.58
CA GLN A 446 16.63 -3.69 16.54
C GLN A 446 16.62 -5.22 16.63
N ARG A 447 17.00 -5.87 15.53
CA ARG A 447 17.09 -7.33 15.39
C ARG A 447 15.77 -8.04 15.64
N ASN A 448 14.65 -7.34 15.49
CA ASN A 448 13.32 -7.94 15.53
C ASN A 448 13.00 -8.57 14.18
N THR A 449 12.16 -9.60 14.16
CA THR A 449 11.78 -10.33 12.95
C THR A 449 10.28 -10.28 12.75
N PHE A 450 9.85 -9.66 11.66
CA PHE A 450 8.49 -9.68 11.14
C PHE A 450 8.46 -10.60 9.93
N PHE A 451 7.90 -11.80 10.10
CA PHE A 451 7.84 -12.80 9.04
C PHE A 451 6.39 -13.14 8.69
N HIS A 452 6.03 -13.01 7.40
CA HIS A 452 4.73 -13.46 6.90
C HIS A 452 3.52 -12.83 7.62
N ASN A 453 3.61 -11.53 7.91
CA ASN A 453 2.51 -10.77 8.51
C ASN A 453 1.71 -10.03 7.44
N LEU A 454 0.42 -9.85 7.71
CA LEU A 454 -0.49 -9.10 6.84
C LEU A 454 -1.14 -7.97 7.63
N GLY A 455 -1.08 -6.74 7.12
CA GLY A 455 -1.85 -5.63 7.68
C GLY A 455 -2.89 -5.09 6.70
N LEU A 456 -4.12 -4.94 7.16
CA LEU A 456 -5.26 -4.53 6.35
C LEU A 456 -6.09 -3.48 7.06
N VAL A 457 -6.65 -2.53 6.29
CA VAL A 457 -7.65 -1.58 6.81
C VAL A 457 -7.04 -0.74 7.96
N THR A 458 -5.81 -0.27 7.78
CA THR A 458 -5.16 0.63 8.74
C THR A 458 -5.73 2.04 8.57
N ARG A 459 -6.41 2.54 9.60
CA ARG A 459 -7.17 3.78 9.60
C ARG A 459 -6.50 4.83 10.49
N PRO A 460 -6.63 6.12 10.15
CA PRO A 460 -6.25 7.20 11.06
C PRO A 460 -6.92 7.04 12.42
N GLY A 461 -6.12 7.15 13.50
CA GLY A 461 -6.58 7.13 14.89
C GLY A 461 -6.05 8.34 15.65
N THR A 462 -6.39 8.47 16.92
CA THR A 462 -5.77 9.45 17.82
C THR A 462 -4.30 9.05 18.01
N ILE A 463 -3.40 9.70 17.27
CA ILE A 463 -1.97 9.38 17.29
C ILE A 463 -1.38 9.78 18.66
N LEU A 464 -0.23 9.19 19.05
CA LEU A 464 0.46 9.46 20.31
C LEU A 464 0.67 10.97 20.52
N PRO A 465 0.81 11.47 21.76
CA PRO A 465 1.08 12.89 22.05
C PRO A 465 2.21 13.53 21.23
N THR A 466 3.14 12.72 20.73
CA THR A 466 4.25 13.07 19.83
C THR A 466 3.85 13.31 18.37
N ASP A 467 2.68 12.85 17.92
CA ASP A 467 2.30 12.77 16.49
C ASP A 467 0.85 13.24 16.15
N ARG A 468 0.23 14.14 16.94
CA ARG A 468 -1.23 14.41 16.87
C ARG A 468 -1.75 15.38 15.77
N ASN A 469 -2.65 14.86 14.91
CA ASN A 469 -3.92 15.38 14.32
C ASN A 469 -4.07 16.86 13.86
N ASP A 470 -4.55 17.06 12.61
CA ASP A 470 -4.86 18.35 11.93
C ASP A 470 -5.67 19.34 12.77
N THR A 471 -6.77 18.90 13.42
CA THR A 471 -7.66 19.78 14.18
C THR A 471 -6.99 20.26 15.47
N MET A 472 -6.18 19.41 16.10
CA MET A 472 -5.36 19.78 17.24
C MET A 472 -4.23 20.72 16.79
N CYS A 473 -3.51 20.40 15.70
CA CYS A 473 -2.44 21.21 15.09
C CYS A 473 -2.85 22.69 14.90
N THR A 474 -4.11 22.96 14.56
CA THR A 474 -4.64 24.33 14.42
C THR A 474 -5.12 24.98 15.73
N GLU A 475 -5.50 24.22 16.76
CA GLU A 475 -6.07 24.73 18.02
C GLU A 475 -5.02 25.02 19.13
N ILE A 476 -3.81 24.45 19.06
CA ILE A 476 -2.74 24.65 20.08
C ILE A 476 -1.87 25.90 19.88
N ARG A 477 -2.16 26.78 18.90
CA ARG A 477 -1.36 28.00 18.61
C ARG A 477 -1.04 28.85 19.84
N ASP A 478 -1.92 28.86 20.84
CA ASP A 478 -1.79 29.66 22.06
C ASP A 478 -1.04 28.94 23.21
N ARG A 479 -0.62 27.68 23.02
CA ARG A 479 0.08 26.85 24.02
C ARG A 479 1.47 26.36 23.58
N VAL A 480 1.97 26.86 22.44
CA VAL A 480 3.35 26.64 21.95
C VAL A 480 4.13 27.95 21.98
N TYR A 481 5.44 27.90 21.72
CA TYR A 481 6.26 29.11 21.63
C TYR A 481 5.73 30.03 20.50
N LYS A 482 5.77 31.33 20.75
CA LYS A 482 5.12 32.35 19.93
C LYS A 482 5.65 32.31 18.48
N GLY A 483 4.77 32.08 17.49
CA GLY A 483 5.08 32.17 16.05
C GLY A 483 5.09 30.87 15.23
N TYR A 484 4.73 29.72 15.82
CA TYR A 484 4.69 28.43 15.12
C TYR A 484 3.42 28.20 14.28
N ASN A 485 3.53 27.59 13.08
CA ASN A 485 2.39 27.29 12.18
C ASN A 485 2.58 25.94 11.43
N PRO A 486 1.83 24.87 11.77
CA PRO A 486 2.04 23.50 11.23
C PRO A 486 1.38 23.22 9.87
N SER A 487 1.84 22.16 9.17
CA SER A 487 1.37 21.72 7.82
C SER A 487 0.50 20.45 7.87
N PRO A 488 -0.84 20.56 7.66
CA PRO A 488 -1.80 19.44 7.81
C PRO A 488 -1.61 18.25 6.85
N ALA A 489 -0.96 18.44 5.71
CA ALA A 489 -0.79 17.39 4.70
C ALA A 489 0.35 16.42 5.03
N THR A 490 1.24 16.80 5.95
CA THR A 490 2.51 16.08 6.22
C THR A 490 2.68 15.73 7.69
N GLU A 491 2.22 16.59 8.61
CA GLU A 491 2.57 16.48 10.03
C GLU A 491 1.49 15.80 10.89
N CYS A 492 0.22 15.78 10.47
CA CYS A 492 -0.87 15.41 11.39
C CYS A 492 -1.78 14.25 10.92
N LYS A 493 -1.43 13.52 9.85
CA LYS A 493 -2.22 12.40 9.27
C LYS A 493 -1.46 11.08 9.01
N ALA A 494 -0.15 11.03 9.16
CA ALA A 494 0.66 9.88 8.73
C ALA A 494 0.39 8.62 9.56
N VAL A 495 -0.41 7.69 9.02
CA VAL A 495 -0.52 6.32 9.55
C VAL A 495 0.18 5.35 8.61
N SER A 496 0.86 4.38 9.23
CA SER A 496 1.54 3.30 8.52
C SER A 496 1.12 1.95 9.06
N THR A 497 0.91 1.00 8.17
CA THR A 497 0.67 -0.40 8.58
C THR A 497 1.91 -0.98 9.25
N PHE A 498 3.09 -0.74 8.69
CA PHE A 498 4.38 -1.05 9.29
C PHE A 498 5.15 0.26 9.45
N TRP A 499 5.27 0.72 10.68
CA TRP A 499 6.15 1.83 11.02
C TRP A 499 7.37 1.25 11.70
N ILE A 500 8.52 1.37 11.05
CA ILE A 500 9.74 0.71 11.48
C ILE A 500 10.80 1.81 11.59
N ALA A 501 10.99 2.40 12.77
CA ALA A 501 11.93 3.52 12.89
C ALA A 501 13.39 3.13 12.60
N ASN A 502 13.77 1.87 12.86
CA ASN A 502 15.09 1.35 12.54
C ASN A 502 15.03 0.19 11.53
N PRO A 503 15.69 0.29 10.37
CA PRO A 503 15.70 -0.79 9.39
C PRO A 503 16.63 -1.96 9.74
N ASN A 504 17.42 -1.92 10.83
CA ASN A 504 18.08 -3.10 11.42
C ASN A 504 17.05 -4.04 12.07
N ASN A 505 16.03 -4.43 11.33
CA ASN A 505 14.98 -5.37 11.66
C ASN A 505 14.70 -6.20 10.40
N ASN A 506 14.35 -7.47 10.58
CA ASN A 506 14.11 -8.38 9.46
C ASN A 506 12.63 -8.30 9.05
N LEU A 507 12.34 -7.66 7.92
CA LEU A 507 11.02 -7.66 7.30
C LEU A 507 11.00 -8.60 6.11
N ILE A 508 10.39 -9.78 6.29
CA ILE A 508 10.40 -10.85 5.30
C ILE A 508 8.98 -11.31 5.00
N ASN A 509 8.60 -11.33 3.72
CA ASN A 509 7.32 -11.86 3.24
C ASN A 509 6.09 -11.17 3.87
N ASN A 510 6.18 -9.87 4.18
CA ASN A 510 5.06 -9.13 4.76
C ASN A 510 4.22 -8.47 3.66
N ALA A 511 2.92 -8.34 3.90
CA ALA A 511 2.00 -7.71 2.98
C ALA A 511 1.15 -6.63 3.66
N ALA A 512 0.78 -5.59 2.91
CA ALA A 512 -0.31 -4.72 3.33
C ALA A 512 -1.13 -4.17 2.17
N ALA A 513 -2.40 -3.88 2.47
CA ALA A 513 -3.32 -3.32 1.50
C ALA A 513 -4.40 -2.43 2.11
N GLY A 514 -4.87 -1.46 1.31
CA GLY A 514 -6.06 -0.68 1.60
C GLY A 514 -5.89 0.27 2.78
N PHE A 515 -4.91 1.18 2.73
CA PHE A 515 -4.75 2.24 3.73
C PHE A 515 -4.47 3.61 3.08
N SER A 516 -4.55 4.69 3.89
CA SER A 516 -4.53 6.08 3.40
C SER A 516 -3.16 6.61 2.95
N LEU A 517 -2.08 6.18 3.62
CA LEU A 517 -0.78 6.83 3.46
C LEU A 517 0.39 5.87 3.18
N TYR A 518 0.90 5.13 4.18
CA TYR A 518 2.17 4.37 4.02
C TYR A 518 2.04 2.88 4.44
N LEU A 519 2.65 1.95 3.70
CA LEU A 519 2.77 0.55 4.15
C LEU A 519 3.97 0.40 5.07
N LEU A 520 5.11 0.92 4.64
CA LEU A 520 6.35 0.89 5.38
C LEU A 520 6.90 2.31 5.42
N LEU A 521 7.09 2.85 6.62
CA LEU A 521 7.73 4.13 6.84
C LEU A 521 8.96 3.93 7.73
N LEU A 522 10.14 4.13 7.14
CA LEU A 522 11.41 4.14 7.84
C LEU A 522 11.80 5.60 8.08
N THR A 523 11.34 6.20 9.18
CA THR A 523 11.66 7.59 9.55
C THR A 523 11.73 7.75 11.07
N LEU A 524 12.90 8.15 11.62
CA LEU A 524 13.11 9.32 12.52
C LEU A 524 14.33 9.22 13.46
N CYS A 525 14.71 10.41 13.96
CA CYS A 525 15.67 10.83 15.00
C CYS A 525 17.14 10.38 14.91
N PHE A 526 17.41 9.14 14.51
CA PHE A 526 18.76 8.62 14.31
C PHE A 526 18.83 8.05 12.89
N ARG A 527 19.24 8.90 11.94
CA ARG A 527 19.40 8.50 10.54
C ARG A 527 20.23 7.21 10.50
N PHE A 528 19.64 6.13 10.00
CA PHE A 528 20.24 4.81 10.00
C PHE A 528 21.57 4.82 9.22
N ARG A 529 22.69 4.57 9.90
CA ARG A 529 24.06 4.52 9.32
C ARG A 529 24.79 3.26 9.80
N PRO A 530 24.27 2.06 9.52
CA PRO A 530 24.79 0.82 10.06
C PRO A 530 26.20 0.56 9.55
N HIS A 531 27.11 0.37 10.48
CA HIS A 531 28.42 -0.20 10.22
C HIS A 531 28.52 -1.48 11.06
N GLU A 532 29.41 -2.39 10.69
CA GLU A 532 29.61 -3.63 11.47
C GLU A 532 29.87 -3.27 12.94
N ASP A 533 29.19 -3.98 13.86
CA ASP A 533 29.25 -3.74 15.31
C ASP A 533 28.97 -2.30 15.77
N SER A 534 28.27 -1.50 14.95
CA SER A 534 28.04 -0.07 15.16
C SER A 534 29.34 0.77 15.20
N ASP A 535 30.43 0.27 14.60
CA ASP A 535 31.71 0.97 14.53
C ASP A 535 31.82 1.74 13.19
N PRO A 536 31.80 3.10 13.20
CA PRO A 536 31.82 3.90 11.98
C PRO A 536 33.12 3.77 11.15
N THR A 537 34.15 3.09 11.67
CA THR A 537 35.38 2.80 10.95
C THR A 537 35.34 1.48 10.16
N LYS A 538 34.36 0.61 10.47
CA LYS A 538 34.18 -0.68 9.80
C LYS A 538 33.31 -0.55 8.55
N PRO A 539 33.20 -1.58 7.69
CA PRO A 539 32.30 -1.55 6.54
C PRO A 539 30.83 -1.28 6.91
N ARG A 540 30.11 -0.64 5.98
CA ARG A 540 28.65 -0.43 6.08
C ARG A 540 27.90 -1.75 5.90
N VAL A 541 26.77 -1.91 6.60
CA VAL A 541 25.93 -3.12 6.52
C VAL A 541 24.51 -2.75 6.10
N ALA A 542 24.08 -3.15 4.90
CA ALA A 542 22.74 -2.82 4.44
C ALA A 542 21.64 -3.56 5.22
N ALA A 543 20.54 -2.86 5.51
CA ALA A 543 19.31 -3.50 5.97
C ALA A 543 18.59 -4.19 4.81
N LEU A 544 18.11 -5.42 5.02
CA LEU A 544 17.42 -6.21 4.00
C LEU A 544 15.91 -6.27 4.28
N ILE A 545 15.12 -5.87 3.28
CA ILE A 545 13.69 -6.11 3.23
C ILE A 545 13.42 -7.04 2.04
N ASP A 546 12.83 -8.19 2.31
CA ASP A 546 12.62 -9.24 1.30
C ASP A 546 11.15 -9.57 1.15
N THR A 547 10.68 -9.66 -0.10
CA THR A 547 9.32 -10.11 -0.43
C THR A 547 8.24 -9.23 0.24
N LEU A 548 8.40 -7.90 0.17
CA LEU A 548 7.40 -6.95 0.62
C LEU A 548 6.31 -6.81 -0.45
N ILE A 549 5.04 -6.95 -0.07
CA ILE A 549 3.92 -6.79 -1.00
C ILE A 549 3.03 -5.62 -0.57
N SER A 550 2.82 -4.68 -1.48
CA SER A 550 1.95 -3.52 -1.27
C SER A 550 0.89 -3.43 -2.37
N PHE A 551 -0.36 -3.21 -1.95
CA PHE A 551 -1.47 -3.22 -2.89
C PHE A 551 -2.57 -2.19 -2.55
N LYS A 552 -3.05 -1.42 -3.55
CA LYS A 552 -4.19 -0.47 -3.41
C LYS A 552 -4.03 0.57 -2.32
N ASN A 553 -2.85 1.17 -2.22
CA ASN A 553 -2.59 2.25 -1.26
C ASN A 553 -2.77 3.62 -1.90
N ASN A 554 -3.44 4.53 -1.19
CA ASN A 554 -3.79 5.84 -1.76
C ASN A 554 -2.57 6.69 -2.08
N ASP A 555 -1.57 6.71 -1.19
CA ASP A 555 -0.36 7.50 -1.38
C ASP A 555 0.79 6.57 -1.77
N LEU A 556 1.43 5.91 -0.79
CA LEU A 556 2.69 5.20 -0.99
C LEU A 556 2.59 3.73 -0.59
N GLY A 557 3.00 2.86 -1.50
CA GLY A 557 3.22 1.45 -1.25
C GLY A 557 4.45 1.18 -0.38
N ALA A 558 5.41 2.10 -0.31
CA ALA A 558 6.46 2.15 0.71
C ALA A 558 7.22 3.48 0.61
N TRP A 559 7.65 4.01 1.76
CA TRP A 559 8.55 5.17 1.85
C TRP A 559 9.74 4.83 2.73
N ILE A 560 10.94 5.00 2.18
CA ILE A 560 12.17 4.57 2.84
C ILE A 560 13.18 5.70 2.84
N ARG A 561 13.74 5.96 4.02
CA ARG A 561 14.76 6.97 4.26
C ARG A 561 15.83 6.42 5.21
N GLY A 562 17.08 6.82 4.99
CA GLY A 562 18.24 6.38 5.77
C GLY A 562 19.44 6.09 4.88
N GLY A 563 20.45 5.43 5.45
CA GLY A 563 21.64 4.95 4.73
C GLY A 563 21.36 3.69 3.90
N ASP A 564 22.19 2.66 4.09
CA ASP A 564 22.17 1.46 3.23
C ASP A 564 20.97 0.53 3.50
N ILE A 565 20.08 0.43 2.51
CA ILE A 565 18.86 -0.38 2.58
C ILE A 565 18.63 -1.05 1.22
N ILE A 566 18.36 -2.35 1.23
CA ILE A 566 18.09 -3.17 0.05
C ILE A 566 16.68 -3.75 0.14
N ILE A 567 15.89 -3.54 -0.91
CA ILE A 567 14.62 -4.22 -1.15
C ILE A 567 14.79 -5.22 -2.29
N GLN A 568 14.40 -6.46 -2.07
CA GLN A 568 14.41 -7.48 -3.13
C GLN A 568 13.12 -8.29 -3.18
N ASN A 569 12.88 -8.96 -4.32
CA ASN A 569 11.77 -9.89 -4.54
C ASN A 569 10.38 -9.33 -4.21
N SER A 570 10.21 -8.02 -4.30
CA SER A 570 9.04 -7.32 -3.75
C SER A 570 8.02 -6.96 -4.83
N GLY A 571 6.77 -6.71 -4.43
CA GLY A 571 5.66 -6.42 -5.34
C GLY A 571 4.87 -5.18 -4.95
N PHE A 572 4.74 -4.23 -5.89
CA PHE A 572 4.02 -2.97 -5.68
C PHE A 572 2.95 -2.82 -6.77
N ALA A 573 1.67 -2.94 -6.42
CA ALA A 573 0.59 -2.98 -7.39
C ALA A 573 -0.59 -2.05 -7.04
N ASP A 574 -1.13 -1.35 -8.03
CA ASP A 574 -2.24 -0.40 -7.85
C ASP A 574 -2.01 0.58 -6.68
N ASN A 575 -0.79 1.09 -6.49
CA ASN A 575 -0.54 2.14 -5.50
C ASN A 575 -0.54 3.51 -6.20
N GLY A 576 -0.86 4.58 -5.47
CA GLY A 576 -0.61 5.95 -5.96
C GLY A 576 0.86 6.13 -6.37
N VAL A 577 1.76 5.74 -5.49
CA VAL A 577 3.19 5.62 -5.72
C VAL A 577 3.63 4.26 -5.20
N GLY A 578 4.29 3.43 -6.00
CA GLY A 578 4.71 2.09 -5.58
C GLY A 578 5.76 2.13 -4.47
N LEU A 579 6.93 2.69 -4.75
CA LEU A 579 8.05 2.78 -3.81
C LEU A 579 8.75 4.14 -3.96
N SER A 580 9.00 4.82 -2.84
CA SER A 580 9.83 6.02 -2.76
C SER A 580 11.07 5.77 -1.91
N PHE A 581 12.23 6.02 -2.50
CA PHE A 581 13.50 6.04 -1.79
C PHE A 581 13.96 7.47 -1.58
N ALA A 582 14.45 7.75 -0.38
CA ALA A 582 14.98 9.02 0.08
C ALA A 582 16.33 8.76 0.75
N SER A 583 17.31 8.28 -0.02
CA SER A 583 18.63 7.93 0.53
C SER A 583 19.30 9.16 1.14
N ASP A 584 19.90 8.98 2.31
CA ASP A 584 20.73 10.00 2.95
C ASP A 584 22.15 10.02 2.36
N GLY A 585 22.46 9.28 1.30
CA GLY A 585 23.77 9.32 0.65
C GLY A 585 24.13 10.66 -0.01
N SER A 586 23.15 11.53 -0.20
CA SER A 586 23.31 12.89 -0.71
C SER A 586 24.14 13.75 0.25
N TYR A 587 25.15 14.44 -0.28
CA TYR A 587 25.89 15.46 0.48
C TYR A 587 24.94 16.58 0.95
N PRO A 588 25.06 17.11 2.19
CA PRO A 588 26.07 16.84 3.22
C PRO A 588 25.58 15.82 4.26
N LYS A 589 24.72 14.87 3.92
CA LYS A 589 24.20 13.91 4.91
C LYS A 589 25.18 12.76 5.13
N ASP A 590 24.85 11.54 4.72
CA ASP A 590 25.61 10.31 4.93
C ASP A 590 26.31 9.84 3.64
N VAL A 591 27.24 10.66 3.15
CA VAL A 591 27.98 10.43 1.88
C VAL A 591 28.52 9.01 1.81
N GLY A 592 28.28 8.35 0.68
CA GLY A 592 28.72 6.98 0.41
C GLY A 592 27.68 5.90 0.73
N SER A 593 26.59 6.22 1.43
CA SER A 593 25.44 5.31 1.55
C SER A 593 24.58 5.30 0.27
N SER A 594 23.82 4.24 0.06
CA SER A 594 22.89 4.12 -1.09
C SER A 594 21.70 3.23 -0.76
N GLN A 595 20.59 3.42 -1.48
CA GLN A 595 19.44 2.52 -1.35
C GLN A 595 19.21 1.77 -2.65
N GLU A 596 18.83 0.50 -2.56
CA GLU A 596 18.66 -0.37 -3.72
C GLU A 596 17.33 -1.11 -3.69
N VAL A 597 16.71 -1.22 -4.87
CA VAL A 597 15.61 -2.14 -5.12
C VAL A 597 15.95 -3.03 -6.32
N SER A 598 15.83 -4.34 -6.13
CA SER A 598 16.16 -5.35 -7.14
C SER A 598 15.07 -6.41 -7.27
N GLU A 599 15.05 -7.11 -8.41
CA GLU A 599 14.23 -8.31 -8.64
C GLU A 599 12.74 -8.14 -8.28
N SER A 600 12.20 -6.93 -8.49
CA SER A 600 10.87 -6.54 -7.99
C SER A 600 9.88 -6.27 -9.12
N LEU A 601 8.59 -6.37 -8.80
CA LEU A 601 7.49 -6.19 -9.74
C LEU A 601 6.66 -4.94 -9.41
N PHE A 602 6.54 -4.04 -10.37
CA PHE A 602 5.72 -2.84 -10.30
C PHE A 602 4.54 -2.93 -11.27
N VAL A 603 3.31 -2.78 -10.77
CA VAL A 603 2.08 -2.83 -11.57
C VAL A 603 1.27 -1.56 -11.34
N GLY A 604 1.21 -0.66 -12.34
CA GLY A 604 0.46 0.59 -12.21
C GLY A 604 -1.04 0.34 -12.09
N GLU A 605 -1.58 -0.38 -13.08
CA GLU A 605 -3.00 -0.70 -13.16
C GLU A 605 -3.23 -2.21 -13.38
N SER A 606 -3.59 -2.91 -12.30
CA SER A 606 -3.93 -4.34 -12.36
C SER A 606 -5.34 -4.58 -12.93
N LYS A 607 -5.72 -5.85 -13.09
CA LYS A 607 -7.09 -6.25 -13.49
C LYS A 607 -8.14 -6.00 -12.40
N ASN A 608 -7.71 -5.68 -11.17
CA ASN A 608 -8.61 -5.32 -10.07
C ASN A 608 -9.06 -3.86 -10.20
N ARG A 609 -10.17 -3.63 -10.90
CA ARG A 609 -10.74 -2.30 -11.13
C ARG A 609 -11.41 -1.70 -9.88
N GLY A 610 -11.73 -2.51 -8.88
CA GLY A 610 -12.66 -2.12 -7.82
C GLY A 610 -14.08 -1.86 -8.33
N SER A 611 -14.93 -1.30 -7.48
CA SER A 611 -16.38 -1.16 -7.71
C SER A 611 -16.85 0.28 -7.58
N ASN A 612 -17.69 0.74 -8.51
CA ASN A 612 -18.37 2.02 -8.39
C ASN A 612 -19.42 1.97 -7.27
N GLY A 613 -19.50 3.00 -6.42
CA GLY A 613 -20.38 2.99 -5.24
C GLY A 613 -19.76 2.38 -3.98
N GLY A 614 -18.47 2.03 -4.02
CA GLY A 614 -17.69 1.73 -2.81
C GLY A 614 -17.45 2.98 -1.96
N GLN A 615 -16.74 2.82 -0.85
CA GLN A 615 -16.41 3.95 0.04
C GLN A 615 -15.32 4.87 -0.52
N ASN A 616 -14.62 4.46 -1.59
CA ASN A 616 -13.70 5.34 -2.29
C ASN A 616 -14.49 6.25 -3.23
N LYS A 617 -14.35 7.56 -3.04
CA LYS A 617 -15.03 8.56 -3.87
C LYS A 617 -14.38 8.79 -5.23
N TYR A 618 -13.19 8.23 -5.49
CA TYR A 618 -12.43 8.47 -6.71
C TYR A 618 -12.65 7.35 -7.72
N TRP A 619 -13.41 7.65 -8.78
CA TRP A 619 -13.76 6.74 -9.86
C TRP A 619 -13.43 7.40 -11.21
N GLY A 620 -12.74 6.67 -12.10
CA GLY A 620 -12.33 7.23 -13.38
C GLY A 620 -11.81 6.18 -14.36
N VAL A 621 -11.50 6.62 -15.57
CA VAL A 621 -11.03 5.75 -16.65
C VAL A 621 -9.61 5.25 -16.34
N GLY A 622 -9.42 3.94 -16.42
CA GLY A 622 -8.10 3.29 -16.40
C GLY A 622 -7.38 3.49 -17.73
N GLY A 623 -6.06 3.66 -17.68
CA GLY A 623 -5.22 3.78 -18.87
C GLY A 623 -5.28 2.52 -19.72
N VAL A 624 -5.04 1.35 -19.14
CA VAL A 624 -4.75 0.12 -19.92
C VAL A 624 -5.90 -0.39 -20.78
N ASP A 625 -7.13 -0.37 -20.25
CA ASP A 625 -8.30 -0.98 -20.90
C ASP A 625 -9.44 0.01 -21.18
N GLY A 626 -9.25 1.29 -20.89
CA GLY A 626 -10.26 2.33 -21.08
C GLY A 626 -11.52 2.15 -20.22
N LYS A 627 -11.51 1.20 -19.27
CA LYS A 627 -12.68 0.91 -18.43
C LYS A 627 -12.61 1.70 -17.13
N MET A 628 -13.78 1.96 -16.56
CA MET A 628 -13.89 2.65 -15.29
C MET A 628 -13.33 1.81 -14.14
N ARG A 629 -12.60 2.46 -13.24
CA ARG A 629 -11.96 1.84 -12.07
C ARG A 629 -11.83 2.83 -10.92
N THR A 630 -11.55 2.31 -9.73
CA THR A 630 -11.19 3.12 -8.57
C THR A 630 -9.77 3.66 -8.72
N LEU A 631 -9.56 4.87 -8.21
CA LEU A 631 -8.30 5.63 -8.35
C LEU A 631 -7.75 6.08 -6.98
N PRO A 632 -6.42 6.24 -6.87
CA PRO A 632 -5.77 6.76 -5.66
C PRO A 632 -5.91 8.29 -5.57
N ARG A 633 -6.25 8.82 -4.38
CA ARG A 633 -6.36 10.26 -4.00
C ARG A 633 -7.23 11.20 -4.84
N ASN A 634 -7.27 11.08 -6.16
CA ASN A 634 -8.01 11.92 -7.10
C ASN A 634 -8.01 11.29 -8.50
N LYS A 635 -8.96 11.70 -9.36
CA LYS A 635 -8.99 11.31 -10.77
C LYS A 635 -7.72 11.69 -11.55
N THR A 636 -7.09 12.82 -11.20
CA THR A 636 -5.93 13.40 -11.89
C THR A 636 -4.58 13.08 -11.22
N PHE A 637 -4.58 12.36 -10.09
CA PHE A 637 -3.36 12.11 -9.31
C PHE A 637 -2.32 11.34 -10.14
N PRO A 638 -1.08 11.86 -10.30
CA PRO A 638 -0.07 11.21 -11.13
C PRO A 638 0.43 9.93 -10.46
N ILE A 639 0.13 8.78 -11.05
CA ILE A 639 0.56 7.47 -10.55
C ILE A 639 2.01 7.21 -10.94
N ARG A 640 2.82 6.72 -10.01
CA ARG A 640 4.23 6.38 -10.22
C ARG A 640 4.54 4.97 -9.72
N GLY A 641 5.33 4.21 -10.47
CA GLY A 641 5.83 2.90 -10.00
C GLY A 641 6.94 3.06 -8.97
N PHE A 642 8.08 3.54 -9.43
CA PHE A 642 9.23 3.89 -8.60
C PHE A 642 9.42 5.40 -8.61
N GLN A 643 9.56 5.99 -7.42
CA GLN A 643 9.74 7.42 -7.23
C GLN A 643 11.13 7.69 -6.67
N ILE A 644 11.92 8.45 -7.43
CA ILE A 644 13.23 8.93 -7.02
C ILE A 644 13.04 10.17 -6.15
N TYR A 645 13.62 10.14 -4.95
CA TYR A 645 13.72 11.27 -4.04
C TYR A 645 15.13 11.27 -3.43
N ASP A 646 15.83 12.40 -3.45
CA ASP A 646 17.23 12.53 -3.03
C ASP A 646 18.22 11.60 -3.77
N GLY A 647 18.70 10.55 -3.10
CA GLY A 647 19.65 9.57 -3.60
C GLY A 647 21.03 9.62 -2.92
N PRO A 648 21.97 8.73 -3.29
CA PRO A 648 21.93 7.79 -4.42
C PRO A 648 20.96 6.62 -4.24
N VAL A 649 20.18 6.34 -5.29
CA VAL A 649 19.31 5.16 -5.36
C VAL A 649 19.69 4.26 -6.53
N ARG A 650 19.42 2.97 -6.40
CA ARG A 650 19.61 1.96 -7.43
C ARG A 650 18.31 1.21 -7.68
N LEU A 651 17.88 1.14 -8.93
CA LEU A 651 16.72 0.35 -9.35
C LEU A 651 17.21 -0.64 -10.40
N LEU A 652 17.24 -1.92 -10.03
CA LEU A 652 17.90 -3.00 -10.76
C LEU A 652 16.92 -4.13 -11.07
N GLN A 653 17.12 -4.82 -12.20
CA GLN A 653 16.49 -6.13 -12.51
C GLN A 653 14.98 -6.23 -12.23
N SER A 654 14.25 -5.12 -12.38
CA SER A 654 12.85 -5.01 -11.97
C SER A 654 11.93 -4.88 -13.18
N THR A 655 10.71 -5.39 -13.03
CA THR A 655 9.72 -5.42 -14.11
C THR A 655 8.59 -4.44 -13.86
N PHE A 656 8.26 -3.64 -14.88
CA PHE A 656 7.14 -2.71 -14.86
C PHE A 656 6.03 -3.16 -15.81
N LYS A 657 4.78 -3.03 -15.34
CA LYS A 657 3.58 -3.41 -16.08
C LYS A 657 2.47 -2.37 -15.89
N SER A 658 1.70 -2.11 -16.96
CA SER A 658 0.45 -1.34 -16.88
C SER A 658 0.62 0.11 -16.42
N TYR A 659 1.62 0.82 -16.95
CA TYR A 659 1.83 2.25 -16.72
C TYR A 659 1.49 3.02 -17.99
N MET A 660 0.23 3.45 -18.09
CA MET A 660 -0.34 4.06 -19.29
C MET A 660 -1.11 5.34 -18.90
N PRO A 661 -0.70 6.52 -19.40
CA PRO A 661 -1.37 7.77 -19.10
C PRO A 661 -2.72 7.87 -19.83
N THR A 662 -3.63 8.66 -19.28
CA THR A 662 -4.89 9.07 -19.91
C THR A 662 -4.86 10.58 -20.19
N SER A 663 -5.92 11.12 -20.80
CA SER A 663 -6.08 12.59 -20.95
C SER A 663 -6.02 13.33 -19.61
N ASP A 664 -6.51 12.69 -18.56
CA ASP A 664 -6.74 13.32 -17.26
C ASP A 664 -5.62 13.04 -16.26
N ARG A 665 -4.85 11.95 -16.46
CA ARG A 665 -3.92 11.42 -15.47
C ARG A 665 -2.64 10.89 -16.09
N PHE A 666 -1.50 11.27 -15.52
CA PHE A 666 -0.23 10.63 -15.82
C PHE A 666 -0.05 9.35 -15.00
N THR A 667 0.45 8.31 -15.65
CA THR A 667 0.76 7.03 -15.03
C THR A 667 2.11 6.59 -15.58
N SER A 668 3.20 6.83 -14.84
CA SER A 668 4.58 6.54 -15.27
C SER A 668 5.24 5.44 -14.45
N ALA A 669 6.09 4.64 -15.09
CA ALA A 669 6.83 3.58 -14.39
C ALA A 669 7.87 4.18 -13.41
N VAL A 670 8.69 5.11 -13.87
CA VAL A 670 9.63 5.90 -13.06
C VAL A 670 9.16 7.35 -13.00
N GLY A 671 9.32 7.99 -11.85
CA GLY A 671 9.06 9.41 -11.67
C GLY A 671 9.82 9.97 -10.47
N PHE A 672 9.55 11.24 -10.16
CA PHE A 672 10.22 11.96 -9.08
C PHE A 672 9.23 12.39 -8.01
N ASN A 673 9.75 12.69 -6.82
CA ASN A 673 8.95 13.30 -5.77
C ASN A 673 8.33 14.61 -6.27
N LEU A 674 7.05 14.82 -5.96
CA LEU A 674 6.33 16.03 -6.38
C LEU A 674 6.75 17.22 -5.53
N LYS A 675 6.79 18.39 -6.14
CA LYS A 675 7.06 19.67 -5.45
C LYS A 675 8.36 19.58 -4.66
N ASN A 676 9.38 19.02 -5.30
CA ASN A 676 10.61 18.67 -4.62
C ASN A 676 11.45 19.92 -4.38
N VAL A 677 11.48 20.40 -3.15
CA VAL A 677 12.40 21.46 -2.71
C VAL A 677 13.82 20.94 -2.48
N TRP A 678 13.99 19.61 -2.35
CA TRP A 678 15.23 19.00 -1.91
C TRP A 678 16.08 18.46 -3.08
N GLN A 679 17.38 18.29 -2.83
CA GLN A 679 18.40 18.05 -3.85
C GLN A 679 18.37 16.59 -4.34
N LEU A 680 18.52 16.38 -5.66
CA LEU A 680 18.66 15.05 -6.28
C LEU A 680 20.10 14.83 -6.72
N THR A 681 20.61 13.60 -6.63
CA THR A 681 21.97 13.28 -7.09
C THR A 681 22.01 12.70 -8.50
N PRO A 682 23.05 12.98 -9.32
CA PRO A 682 23.26 12.29 -10.58
C PRO A 682 23.63 10.81 -10.40
N ARG A 683 23.95 10.35 -9.18
CA ARG A 683 24.29 8.94 -8.88
C ARG A 683 23.06 8.04 -8.66
N ASN A 684 21.88 8.48 -9.10
CA ASN A 684 20.68 7.66 -9.13
C ASN A 684 20.72 6.73 -10.35
N ASN A 685 20.99 5.43 -10.14
CA ASN A 685 21.33 4.50 -11.22
C ASN A 685 20.21 3.50 -11.50
N LEU A 686 19.83 3.38 -12.77
CA LEU A 686 18.84 2.43 -13.26
C LEU A 686 19.50 1.46 -14.23
N SER A 687 19.18 0.17 -14.12
CA SER A 687 19.73 -0.87 -15.00
C SER A 687 18.85 -2.12 -15.02
N SER A 688 18.87 -2.84 -16.14
CA SER A 688 18.26 -4.15 -16.35
C SER A 688 16.75 -4.14 -16.10
N LEU A 689 16.09 -3.04 -16.47
CA LEU A 689 14.65 -2.87 -16.29
C LEU A 689 13.87 -3.45 -17.46
N SER A 690 12.80 -4.18 -17.13
CA SER A 690 11.90 -4.78 -18.11
C SER A 690 10.56 -4.06 -18.14
N PHE A 691 10.21 -3.47 -19.28
CA PHE A 691 8.94 -2.78 -19.48
C PHE A 691 8.03 -3.63 -20.37
N LEU A 692 6.93 -4.15 -19.81
CA LEU A 692 5.96 -4.91 -20.59
C LEU A 692 5.19 -4.00 -21.58
N PRO A 693 4.58 -4.55 -22.65
CA PRO A 693 3.93 -3.75 -23.70
C PRO A 693 2.84 -2.77 -23.21
N SER A 694 2.25 -3.01 -22.03
CA SER A 694 1.28 -2.11 -21.41
C SER A 694 1.90 -0.90 -20.69
N VAL A 695 3.21 -0.68 -20.83
CA VAL A 695 3.91 0.49 -20.31
C VAL A 695 4.26 1.44 -21.46
N THR A 696 3.55 2.55 -21.56
CA THR A 696 3.77 3.56 -22.61
C THR A 696 4.52 4.80 -22.09
N LEU A 697 4.53 5.03 -20.77
CA LEU A 697 5.26 6.13 -20.14
C LEU A 697 6.29 5.57 -19.14
N ARG A 698 7.53 5.37 -19.62
CA ARG A 698 8.61 4.77 -18.81
C ARG A 698 9.13 5.72 -17.74
N ALA A 699 9.34 6.99 -18.08
CA ALA A 699 9.75 8.03 -17.14
C ALA A 699 8.89 9.28 -17.33
N PHE A 700 8.74 10.09 -16.28
CA PHE A 700 8.05 11.37 -16.37
C PHE A 700 8.56 12.38 -15.34
N PHE A 701 8.95 13.57 -15.80
CA PHE A 701 9.54 14.66 -15.00
C PHE A 701 8.51 15.71 -14.54
N GLY A 702 7.22 15.43 -14.74
CA GLY A 702 6.15 16.35 -14.35
C GLY A 702 5.91 17.45 -15.37
N ARG A 703 4.79 18.18 -15.18
CA ARG A 703 4.46 19.41 -15.90
C ARG A 703 3.65 20.31 -14.99
N PRO A 704 3.66 21.65 -15.18
CA PRO A 704 2.84 22.55 -14.38
C PRO A 704 1.38 22.10 -14.31
N GLY A 705 0.78 22.19 -13.12
CA GLY A 705 -0.60 21.76 -12.87
C GLY A 705 -0.86 21.41 -11.42
N GLN A 706 -2.08 20.96 -11.12
CA GLN A 706 -2.58 20.73 -9.74
C GLN A 706 -1.60 19.99 -8.81
N TRP A 707 -0.90 18.97 -9.31
CA TRP A 707 -0.02 18.10 -8.52
C TRP A 707 1.43 18.54 -8.49
N PHE A 708 1.89 19.22 -9.54
CA PHE A 708 3.27 19.65 -9.71
C PHE A 708 3.46 21.15 -9.42
N GLU A 709 2.38 21.89 -9.16
CA GLU A 709 2.36 23.36 -9.08
C GLU A 709 2.97 23.98 -10.35
N GLU A 710 3.98 24.83 -10.21
CA GLU A 710 4.75 25.40 -11.32
C GLU A 710 5.80 24.43 -11.85
N ASN A 711 6.05 23.30 -11.15
CA ASN A 711 7.13 22.36 -11.42
C ASN A 711 8.49 23.08 -11.49
N ASP A 712 8.73 24.01 -10.57
CA ASP A 712 9.85 24.97 -10.61
C ASP A 712 10.67 25.00 -9.30
N LEU A 713 10.43 24.05 -8.39
CA LEU A 713 11.25 23.94 -7.18
C LEU A 713 12.63 23.36 -7.51
N ASP A 714 13.60 23.61 -6.62
CA ASP A 714 15.01 23.34 -6.92
C ASP A 714 15.30 21.87 -7.21
N GLY A 715 14.62 20.95 -6.51
CA GLY A 715 14.66 19.52 -6.79
C GLY A 715 13.91 19.13 -8.06
N ASP A 716 12.78 19.78 -8.35
CA ASP A 716 12.07 19.56 -9.61
C ASP A 716 12.98 19.89 -10.80
N LYS A 717 13.67 21.04 -10.79
CA LYS A 717 14.58 21.49 -11.87
C LYS A 717 15.82 20.59 -12.04
N ASN A 718 16.34 20.06 -10.94
CA ASN A 718 17.52 19.21 -10.91
C ASN A 718 17.20 17.71 -11.01
N SER A 719 15.99 17.34 -11.43
CA SER A 719 15.62 15.94 -11.60
C SER A 719 16.44 15.24 -12.68
N ILE A 720 17.15 14.19 -12.30
CA ILE A 720 18.09 13.41 -13.12
C ILE A 720 18.24 11.97 -12.60
N PHE A 721 18.48 11.03 -13.51
CA PHE A 721 19.00 9.68 -13.20
C PHE A 721 19.94 9.20 -14.32
N HIS A 722 20.79 8.22 -14.01
CA HIS A 722 21.73 7.55 -14.92
C HIS A 722 21.14 6.20 -15.35
N ASP A 723 20.91 6.04 -16.65
CA ASP A 723 20.56 4.76 -17.27
C ASP A 723 21.85 4.07 -17.73
N LEU A 724 22.28 3.07 -16.96
CA LEU A 724 23.59 2.44 -17.14
C LEU A 724 23.65 1.59 -18.40
N ASP A 725 22.57 0.90 -18.74
CA ASP A 725 22.53 -0.07 -19.84
C ASP A 725 21.52 0.28 -20.94
N GLY A 726 20.83 1.41 -20.80
CA GLY A 726 19.85 1.87 -21.79
C GLY A 726 18.50 1.17 -21.68
N SER A 727 18.25 0.39 -20.61
CA SER A 727 17.00 -0.33 -20.43
C SER A 727 15.78 0.61 -20.30
N VAL A 728 15.98 1.87 -19.90
CA VAL A 728 14.93 2.88 -19.82
C VAL A 728 14.87 3.72 -21.09
N SER A 729 15.98 4.39 -21.43
CA SER A 729 16.13 5.42 -22.46
C SER A 729 16.32 4.85 -23.87
N GLY A 730 16.82 3.61 -23.97
CA GLY A 730 17.30 3.00 -25.21
C GLY A 730 18.77 3.32 -25.53
N TYR A 731 19.44 4.13 -24.71
CA TYR A 731 20.82 4.55 -24.89
C TYR A 731 21.66 4.15 -23.66
N PRO A 732 22.66 3.27 -23.80
CA PRO A 732 23.50 2.86 -22.67
C PRO A 732 24.39 4.00 -22.20
N ASP A 733 24.74 3.99 -20.92
CA ASP A 733 25.58 4.98 -20.26
C ASP A 733 25.14 6.44 -20.53
N THR A 734 23.83 6.70 -20.36
CA THR A 734 23.26 8.03 -20.57
C THR A 734 22.48 8.53 -19.37
N TYR A 735 22.42 9.85 -19.21
CA TYR A 735 21.63 10.50 -18.18
C TYR A 735 20.30 10.95 -18.76
N VAL A 736 19.22 10.67 -18.03
CA VAL A 736 17.88 11.15 -18.36
C VAL A 736 17.51 12.23 -17.36
N ALA A 737 17.12 13.39 -17.88
CA ALA A 737 16.86 14.55 -17.05
C ALA A 737 15.79 15.45 -17.67
N ARG A 738 15.47 16.55 -16.99
CA ARG A 738 14.52 17.55 -17.50
C ARG A 738 14.97 18.23 -18.79
N ALA A 739 14.04 18.37 -19.73
CA ALA A 739 14.30 18.95 -21.05
C ALA A 739 14.70 20.44 -21.03
N ASP A 740 14.29 21.16 -19.99
CA ASP A 740 14.54 22.59 -19.76
C ASP A 740 15.75 22.87 -18.86
N ASN A 741 16.50 21.83 -18.43
CA ASN A 741 17.72 22.02 -17.66
C ASN A 741 18.93 22.25 -18.60
N PHE A 742 19.31 23.51 -18.79
CA PHE A 742 20.45 23.90 -19.63
C PHE A 742 21.82 23.77 -18.95
N LEU A 743 21.87 23.41 -17.66
CA LEU A 743 23.15 23.11 -17.00
C LEU A 743 23.72 21.75 -17.42
N ILE A 744 22.84 20.86 -17.90
CA ILE A 744 23.17 19.49 -18.30
C ILE A 744 23.02 19.22 -19.80
N ARG A 745 22.12 19.96 -20.48
CA ARG A 745 21.71 19.68 -21.86
C ARG A 745 22.70 20.23 -22.89
N HIS A 746 23.25 19.39 -23.76
CA HIS A 746 24.09 19.80 -24.89
C HIS A 746 23.38 19.50 -26.24
N PRO A 747 23.90 19.97 -27.39
CA PRO A 747 23.21 19.85 -28.69
C PRO A 747 22.95 18.41 -29.15
N GLU A 748 23.73 17.44 -28.66
CA GLU A 748 23.58 16.02 -29.02
C GLU A 748 22.54 15.29 -28.16
N CYS A 749 21.95 15.95 -27.15
CA CYS A 749 20.91 15.35 -26.35
C CYS A 749 19.66 15.04 -27.17
N VAL A 750 19.08 13.87 -26.95
CA VAL A 750 17.81 13.45 -27.56
C VAL A 750 16.65 13.94 -26.71
N LEU A 751 15.78 14.78 -27.27
CA LEU A 751 14.56 15.21 -26.60
C LEU A 751 13.54 14.07 -26.52
N MET A 752 12.90 13.93 -25.37
CA MET A 752 11.83 12.98 -25.10
C MET A 752 10.57 13.75 -24.64
N PRO A 753 9.81 14.37 -25.57
CA PRO A 753 8.69 15.24 -25.22
C PRO A 753 7.64 14.58 -24.33
N GLN A 754 7.35 13.29 -24.58
CA GLN A 754 6.42 12.51 -23.78
C GLN A 754 6.82 12.39 -22.30
N TRP A 755 8.11 12.53 -21.98
CA TRP A 755 8.63 12.45 -20.60
C TRP A 755 8.77 13.82 -19.94
N ASN A 756 8.61 14.91 -20.71
CA ASN A 756 9.13 16.24 -20.37
C ASN A 756 10.63 16.20 -20.03
N GLY A 757 11.38 15.37 -20.77
CA GLY A 757 12.78 15.08 -20.49
C GLY A 757 13.68 15.07 -21.72
N CYS A 758 14.96 14.90 -21.50
CA CYS A 758 15.99 14.66 -22.50
C CYS A 758 16.93 13.53 -22.03
N VAL A 759 17.56 12.88 -23.00
CA VAL A 759 18.60 11.88 -22.79
C VAL A 759 19.92 12.48 -23.27
N CYS A 760 20.93 12.53 -22.40
CA CYS A 760 22.20 13.19 -22.64
C CYS A 760 23.37 12.27 -22.26
N SER A 761 24.46 12.35 -23.01
CA SER A 761 25.73 11.74 -22.63
C SER A 761 26.56 12.73 -21.82
N GLY A 762 27.55 12.23 -21.08
CA GLY A 762 28.51 13.06 -20.37
C GLY A 762 28.67 12.67 -18.91
N ARG A 763 29.43 13.50 -18.19
CA ARG A 763 29.72 13.31 -16.77
C ARG A 763 29.09 14.43 -15.98
N TYR A 764 28.39 14.08 -14.92
CA TYR A 764 27.65 15.03 -14.11
C TYR A 764 27.97 14.86 -12.63
N ALA A 765 28.21 15.98 -11.96
CA ALA A 765 28.46 16.04 -10.54
C ALA A 765 27.69 17.22 -9.92
N GLN A 766 27.92 17.50 -8.64
CA GLN A 766 27.19 18.53 -7.91
C GLN A 766 28.12 19.40 -7.10
N VAL A 767 27.86 20.70 -7.12
CA VAL A 767 28.52 21.64 -6.19
C VAL A 767 27.48 22.05 -5.17
N TYR A 768 27.73 21.73 -3.90
CA TYR A 768 26.91 22.20 -2.79
C TYR A 768 27.38 23.58 -2.39
N ILE A 769 26.48 24.55 -2.47
CA ILE A 769 26.75 25.97 -2.28
C ILE A 769 26.02 26.39 -1.02
N LYS A 770 26.76 26.76 0.02
CA LYS A 770 26.22 27.35 1.24
C LYS A 770 26.61 28.82 1.30
N THR A 771 25.64 29.68 1.51
CA THR A 771 25.85 31.13 1.59
C THR A 771 25.46 31.67 2.95
N THR A 772 26.26 32.57 3.52
CA THR A 772 25.98 33.21 4.83
C THR A 772 25.98 34.73 4.70
N GLY A 773 25.19 35.39 5.54
CA GLY A 773 25.27 36.85 5.77
C GLY A 773 24.15 37.67 5.14
N VAL A 774 23.38 37.10 4.21
CA VAL A 774 22.20 37.75 3.61
C VAL A 774 21.08 36.71 3.47
N PRO A 775 19.91 36.90 4.12
CA PRO A 775 18.78 35.99 3.98
C PRO A 775 18.04 36.20 2.65
N ASN A 776 17.21 35.23 2.27
CA ASN A 776 16.28 35.33 1.13
C ASN A 776 16.90 35.66 -0.24
N LEU A 777 18.11 35.16 -0.52
CA LEU A 777 18.69 35.26 -1.86
C LEU A 777 18.22 34.09 -2.74
N SER A 778 18.03 34.37 -4.03
CA SER A 778 17.92 33.35 -5.09
C SER A 778 19.21 33.36 -5.90
N LEU A 779 19.71 32.17 -6.25
CA LEU A 779 20.91 31.98 -7.05
C LEU A 779 20.52 31.74 -8.52
N SER A 780 20.95 32.62 -9.42
CA SER A 780 20.98 32.35 -10.85
C SER A 780 22.30 31.69 -11.21
N ILE A 781 22.24 30.51 -11.82
CA ILE A 781 23.40 29.83 -12.38
C ILE A 781 23.22 29.67 -13.88
N ILE A 782 24.25 30.05 -14.62
CA ILE A 782 24.30 30.07 -16.08
C ILE A 782 25.46 29.17 -16.50
N ARG A 783 25.27 28.31 -17.49
CA ARG A 783 26.39 27.68 -18.19
C ARG A 783 26.79 28.60 -19.33
N ASP A 784 28.06 28.93 -19.45
CA ASP A 784 28.51 30.02 -20.33
C ASP A 784 28.25 29.75 -21.82
N GLU A 785 28.09 28.47 -22.22
CA GLU A 785 27.63 28.06 -23.56
C GLU A 785 26.18 28.47 -23.87
N TYR A 786 25.39 28.80 -22.84
CA TYR A 786 23.96 29.12 -22.90
C TYR A 786 23.63 30.37 -22.04
N PRO A 787 24.18 31.54 -22.37
CA PRO A 787 24.07 32.75 -21.53
C PRO A 787 22.62 33.20 -21.32
N ASP A 788 21.75 33.00 -22.32
CA ASP A 788 20.34 33.41 -22.28
C ASP A 788 19.42 32.40 -21.57
N ARG A 789 19.98 31.33 -20.96
CA ARG A 789 19.21 30.23 -20.34
C ARG A 789 19.63 29.98 -18.89
N PRO A 790 19.49 30.98 -17.99
CA PRO A 790 19.78 30.81 -16.56
C PRO A 790 18.86 29.78 -15.92
N MET A 791 19.39 29.02 -14.95
CA MET A 791 18.58 28.32 -13.96
C MET A 791 18.58 29.13 -12.66
N VAL A 792 17.39 29.52 -12.19
CA VAL A 792 17.22 30.23 -10.92
C VAL A 792 16.88 29.23 -9.82
N LEU A 793 17.63 29.20 -8.74
CA LEU A 793 17.44 28.36 -7.56
C LEU A 793 16.95 29.23 -6.39
N ARG A 794 15.87 28.81 -5.75
CA ARG A 794 15.21 29.56 -4.66
C ARG A 794 15.93 29.39 -3.32
N GLY A 795 16.72 28.33 -3.18
CA GLY A 795 17.33 27.95 -1.91
C GLY A 795 16.39 27.10 -1.06
N ILE A 796 16.98 26.19 -0.31
CA ILE A 796 16.24 25.13 0.39
C ILE A 796 15.78 25.55 1.79
N ASN A 797 16.50 26.48 2.40
CA ASN A 797 16.16 26.97 3.73
C ASN A 797 15.01 27.98 3.64
N SER A 798 14.27 28.13 4.75
CA SER A 798 13.22 29.16 4.82
C SER A 798 13.78 30.54 4.51
N GLN A 799 12.95 31.43 3.94
CA GLN A 799 13.38 32.76 3.51
C GLN A 799 14.00 33.60 4.65
N ALA A 800 13.61 33.35 5.90
CA ALA A 800 14.14 34.03 7.08
C ALA A 800 15.46 33.43 7.61
N ALA A 801 15.95 32.33 7.04
CA ALA A 801 17.16 31.68 7.51
C ALA A 801 18.42 32.54 7.25
N PRO A 802 19.37 32.60 8.20
CA PRO A 802 20.59 33.41 8.06
C PRO A 802 21.61 32.82 7.06
N SER A 803 21.33 31.61 6.56
CA SER A 803 22.11 30.96 5.50
C SER A 803 21.19 30.27 4.51
N GLN A 804 21.59 30.25 3.25
CA GLN A 804 20.91 29.54 2.17
C GLN A 804 21.78 28.41 1.62
N GLN A 805 21.12 27.44 0.99
CA GLN A 805 21.75 26.23 0.47
C GLN A 805 21.21 25.92 -0.93
N TYR A 806 22.12 25.66 -1.86
CA TYR A 806 21.83 25.28 -3.24
C TYR A 806 22.71 24.10 -3.63
N GLN A 807 22.25 23.23 -4.54
CA GLN A 807 23.09 22.15 -5.07
C GLN A 807 22.67 21.78 -6.50
N PRO A 808 23.00 22.63 -7.49
CA PRO A 808 22.77 22.31 -8.88
C PRO A 808 23.55 21.07 -9.33
N VAL A 809 22.99 20.35 -10.29
CA VAL A 809 23.71 19.33 -11.05
C VAL A 809 24.41 20.01 -12.22
N LEU A 810 25.71 19.79 -12.32
CA LEU A 810 26.59 20.40 -13.32
C LEU A 810 27.15 19.34 -14.25
N MET A 811 27.33 19.70 -15.52
CA MET A 811 28.14 18.96 -16.47
C MET A 811 29.63 19.26 -16.21
N MET A 812 30.44 18.22 -16.12
CA MET A 812 31.88 18.37 -15.89
C MET A 812 32.60 18.96 -17.11
N SER A 813 33.75 19.58 -16.86
CA SER A 813 34.59 20.23 -17.87
C SER A 813 33.90 21.37 -18.60
N LYS A 814 33.10 22.15 -17.86
CA LYS A 814 32.36 23.32 -18.33
C LYS A 814 32.57 24.50 -17.37
N SER A 815 32.28 25.70 -17.86
CA SER A 815 32.32 26.93 -17.10
C SER A 815 30.91 27.46 -16.81
N TYR A 816 30.75 28.02 -15.61
CA TYR A 816 29.48 28.46 -15.08
C TYR A 816 29.62 29.82 -14.41
N THR A 817 28.64 30.69 -14.64
CA THR A 817 28.54 31.99 -13.99
C THR A 817 27.40 31.98 -12.96
N LEU A 818 27.70 32.38 -11.72
CA LEU A 818 26.78 32.41 -10.59
C LEU A 818 26.52 33.86 -10.15
N HIS A 819 25.24 34.19 -10.00
CA HIS A 819 24.78 35.51 -9.64
C HIS A 819 23.62 35.44 -8.65
N TRP A 820 23.61 36.30 -7.63
CA TRP A 820 22.49 36.40 -6.69
C TRP A 820 21.62 37.60 -7.03
N ASN A 821 20.31 37.46 -6.90
CA ASN A 821 19.32 38.52 -7.17
C ASN A 821 19.32 39.69 -6.15
N GLY A 822 20.41 39.86 -5.40
CA GLY A 822 20.57 40.83 -4.32
C GLY A 822 22.05 41.00 -3.96
N GLN A 823 22.32 41.51 -2.76
CA GLN A 823 23.69 41.67 -2.28
C GLN A 823 24.44 40.32 -2.27
N ALA A 824 25.61 40.27 -2.91
CA ALA A 824 26.44 39.07 -2.94
C ALA A 824 26.74 38.58 -1.51
N PRO A 825 26.69 37.25 -1.24
CA PRO A 825 26.93 36.71 0.09
C PRO A 825 28.31 37.09 0.64
N ARG A 826 28.37 37.34 1.94
CA ARG A 826 29.63 37.65 2.65
C ARG A 826 30.57 36.45 2.68
N GLU A 827 30.00 35.25 2.79
CA GLU A 827 30.72 33.99 2.82
C GLU A 827 30.00 33.00 1.91
N ILE A 828 30.78 32.33 1.06
CA ILE A 828 30.32 31.24 0.21
C ILE A 828 31.22 30.04 0.49
N VAL A 829 30.61 28.93 0.87
CA VAL A 829 31.29 27.64 0.99
C VAL A 829 30.84 26.76 -0.17
N LEU A 830 31.80 26.36 -1.00
CA LEU A 830 31.61 25.43 -2.10
C LEU A 830 32.14 24.07 -1.69
N SER A 831 31.26 23.07 -1.65
CA SER A 831 31.65 21.68 -1.39
C SER A 831 31.41 20.83 -2.62
N LEU A 832 32.46 20.15 -3.08
CA LEU A 832 32.38 19.24 -4.23
C LEU A 832 31.69 17.93 -3.82
N ALA A 833 30.70 17.50 -4.58
CA ALA A 833 29.97 16.25 -4.36
C ALA A 833 29.86 15.44 -5.65
N ASN A 834 30.16 14.14 -5.58
CA ASN A 834 30.13 13.19 -6.71
C ASN A 834 31.15 13.44 -7.84
N PHE A 835 32.22 14.21 -7.57
CA PHE A 835 33.34 14.40 -8.48
C PHE A 835 34.26 13.17 -8.47
N ASP A 836 34.60 12.67 -9.65
CA ASP A 836 35.66 11.67 -9.80
C ASP A 836 37.04 12.35 -9.90
N VAL A 837 38.11 11.58 -9.71
CA VAL A 837 39.48 12.10 -9.83
C VAL A 837 39.71 12.62 -11.26
N GLY A 838 40.10 13.88 -11.38
CA GLY A 838 40.30 14.56 -12.66
C GLY A 838 39.07 15.33 -13.18
N ASP A 839 37.93 15.24 -12.50
CA ASP A 839 36.79 16.11 -12.77
C ASP A 839 37.07 17.55 -12.33
N TRP A 840 36.59 18.49 -13.13
CA TRP A 840 36.70 19.92 -12.85
C TRP A 840 35.48 20.66 -13.39
N ALA A 841 35.17 21.80 -12.77
CA ALA A 841 34.23 22.79 -13.27
C ALA A 841 34.77 24.18 -12.93
N LEU A 842 34.68 25.12 -13.87
CA LEU A 842 35.10 26.50 -13.66
C LEU A 842 33.89 27.33 -13.19
N LEU A 843 34.01 28.02 -12.05
CA LEU A 843 32.92 28.80 -11.47
C LEU A 843 33.32 30.28 -11.41
N GLY A 844 32.59 31.12 -12.15
CA GLY A 844 32.61 32.58 -12.01
C GLY A 844 31.58 33.02 -10.98
N LEU A 845 32.00 33.83 -10.01
CA LEU A 845 31.14 34.37 -8.96
C LEU A 845 31.09 35.90 -9.12
N CYS A 846 29.91 36.48 -9.35
CA CYS A 846 29.78 37.92 -9.50
C CYS A 846 29.84 38.64 -8.15
N TYR A 847 30.74 39.61 -8.02
CA TYR A 847 30.87 40.46 -6.84
C TYR A 847 30.92 41.95 -7.24
N PRO A 848 30.58 42.90 -6.34
CA PRO A 848 30.76 44.31 -6.66
C PRO A 848 32.23 44.64 -6.98
N PRO A 849 32.50 45.62 -7.86
CA PRO A 849 33.83 46.17 -8.04
C PRO A 849 34.43 46.60 -6.69
N ASP A 850 35.76 46.52 -6.57
CA ASP A 850 36.52 46.81 -5.34
C ASP A 850 36.27 45.84 -4.17
N THR A 851 35.55 44.72 -4.38
CA THR A 851 35.43 43.67 -3.36
C THR A 851 36.80 43.06 -3.04
N VAL A 852 37.13 43.00 -1.75
CA VAL A 852 38.30 42.26 -1.25
C VAL A 852 37.82 40.91 -0.76
N PHE A 853 38.31 39.84 -1.38
CA PHE A 853 38.00 38.48 -0.97
C PHE A 853 39.27 37.65 -0.83
N GLN A 854 39.16 36.63 0.01
CA GLN A 854 40.17 35.59 0.19
C GLN A 854 39.53 34.26 -0.22
N VAL A 855 40.21 33.49 -1.05
CA VAL A 855 39.75 32.16 -1.46
C VAL A 855 40.65 31.14 -0.81
N MET A 856 40.05 30.21 -0.06
CA MET A 856 40.77 29.18 0.67
C MET A 856 40.22 27.80 0.30
N SER A 857 41.09 26.80 0.22
CA SER A 857 40.68 25.40 0.29
C SER A 857 41.00 24.84 1.65
N ASP A 858 40.14 23.95 2.11
CA ASP A 858 40.39 23.08 3.25
C ASP A 858 39.87 21.67 2.94
N ILE A 859 40.30 20.71 3.75
CA ILE A 859 39.74 19.36 3.80
C ILE A 859 39.05 19.22 5.14
N TYR A 860 37.72 19.22 5.12
CA TYR A 860 36.92 19.02 6.33
C TYR A 860 36.77 17.53 6.65
N ASN A 861 37.51 17.04 7.65
CA ASN A 861 37.30 15.70 8.19
C ASN A 861 36.05 15.68 9.06
N ARG A 862 34.97 15.12 8.51
CA ARG A 862 33.65 15.10 9.16
C ARG A 862 33.55 14.16 10.36
N GLN A 863 34.46 13.19 10.50
CA GLN A 863 34.48 12.26 11.63
C GLN A 863 35.12 12.89 12.86
N THR A 864 36.24 13.61 12.66
CA THR A 864 36.97 14.29 13.74
C THR A 864 36.51 15.72 13.96
N GLY A 865 35.83 16.33 12.97
CA GLY A 865 35.46 17.74 12.98
C GLY A 865 36.64 18.68 12.71
N VAL A 866 37.78 18.16 12.25
CA VAL A 866 39.02 18.92 12.03
C VAL A 866 39.12 19.35 10.57
N PHE A 867 39.62 20.56 10.35
CA PHE A 867 40.00 21.07 9.03
C PHE A 867 41.50 20.88 8.83
N ASP A 868 41.87 20.18 7.76
CA ASP A 868 43.26 19.93 7.37
C ASP A 868 43.57 20.57 6.02
N GLY A 869 44.86 20.73 5.69
CA GLY A 869 45.30 21.14 4.36
C GLY A 869 44.80 22.53 3.94
N ILE A 870 44.66 23.44 4.90
CA ILE A 870 44.22 24.81 4.67
C ILE A 870 45.25 25.55 3.82
N GLU A 871 44.86 25.94 2.62
CA GLU A 871 45.72 26.63 1.65
C GLU A 871 44.99 27.81 1.00
N ASP A 872 45.73 28.88 0.77
CA ASP A 872 45.25 30.08 0.07
C ASP A 872 45.38 29.89 -1.44
N TYR A 873 44.31 30.19 -2.20
CA TYR A 873 44.41 30.16 -3.66
C TYR A 873 45.20 31.38 -4.13
N GLY A 874 46.26 31.17 -4.89
CA GLY A 874 47.01 32.30 -5.43
C GLY A 874 46.27 33.01 -6.57
N THR A 875 46.54 34.30 -6.79
CA THR A 875 46.00 35.02 -7.94
C THR A 875 46.78 34.72 -9.23
N VAL A 876 46.09 34.85 -10.37
CA VAL A 876 46.70 34.93 -11.72
C VAL A 876 46.27 36.21 -12.44
N SER A 877 46.99 36.57 -13.50
CA SER A 877 46.82 37.85 -14.23
C SER A 877 45.69 37.87 -15.26
N SER A 878 45.24 36.70 -15.73
CA SER A 878 44.22 36.60 -16.79
C SER A 878 43.43 35.30 -16.68
N LEU A 879 42.26 35.25 -17.33
CA LEU A 879 41.47 34.02 -17.47
C LEU A 879 42.23 32.95 -18.25
N ASP A 880 42.92 33.32 -19.34
CA ASP A 880 43.79 32.42 -20.11
C ASP A 880 44.90 31.77 -19.27
N ASP A 881 45.48 32.53 -18.32
CA ASP A 881 46.48 32.00 -17.40
C ASP A 881 45.88 31.01 -16.41
N LEU A 882 44.63 31.25 -15.97
CA LEU A 882 43.89 30.34 -15.10
C LEU A 882 43.58 29.03 -15.82
N GLU A 883 43.09 29.09 -17.07
CA GLU A 883 42.75 27.91 -17.87
C GLU A 883 43.97 27.02 -18.15
N LYS A 884 45.14 27.61 -18.42
CA LYS A 884 46.40 26.86 -18.59
C LYS A 884 46.88 26.20 -17.31
N ARG A 885 46.42 26.67 -16.15
CA ARG A 885 46.78 26.21 -14.81
C ARG A 885 45.58 25.66 -14.06
N ALA A 886 44.65 25.03 -14.77
CA ALA A 886 43.38 24.55 -14.21
C ALA A 886 43.52 23.56 -13.03
N LEU A 887 44.69 22.93 -12.86
CA LEU A 887 44.99 22.03 -11.75
C LEU A 887 45.67 22.72 -10.56
N ASP A 888 46.15 23.95 -10.74
CA ASP A 888 46.73 24.76 -9.67
C ASP A 888 45.60 25.41 -8.87
N ARG A 889 45.75 25.51 -7.54
CA ARG A 889 44.82 26.25 -6.66
C ARG A 889 44.99 27.75 -6.89
N LYS A 890 44.41 28.25 -7.99
CA LYS A 890 44.50 29.64 -8.45
C LYS A 890 43.14 30.23 -8.75
N TYR A 891 43.04 31.55 -8.69
CA TYR A 891 41.86 32.29 -9.13
C TYR A 891 42.25 33.55 -9.91
N PHE A 892 41.37 33.96 -10.83
CA PHE A 892 41.45 35.23 -11.54
C PHE A 892 40.38 36.17 -10.98
N PHE A 893 40.73 37.42 -10.75
CA PHE A 893 39.78 38.47 -10.36
C PHE A 893 39.74 39.55 -11.43
N ASP A 894 38.61 39.69 -12.10
CA ASP A 894 38.40 40.73 -13.08
C ASP A 894 37.99 42.04 -12.41
N LYS A 895 39.01 42.84 -12.06
CA LYS A 895 38.81 44.17 -11.45
C LYS A 895 37.96 45.11 -12.31
N SER A 896 37.82 44.86 -13.61
CA SER A 896 37.06 45.74 -14.51
C SER A 896 35.56 45.52 -14.43
N THR A 897 35.13 44.29 -14.12
CA THR A 897 33.71 43.90 -14.09
C THR A 897 33.17 43.60 -12.70
N GLY A 898 34.03 43.30 -11.72
CA GLY A 898 33.61 42.81 -10.41
C GLY A 898 33.51 41.29 -10.39
#